data_AF-A0A9E2QNK7-F1
#
_entry.id   AF-A0A9E2QNK7-F1
#
_cell.length_a   1.000
_cell.length_b   1.000
_cell.length_c   1.000
_cell.angle_alpha   90.00
_cell.angle_beta   90.00
_cell.angle_gamma   90.00
#
_symmetry.space_group_name_H-M   'P 1'
#
loop_
_entity.id
_entity.type
_entity.pdbx_description
1 polymer ?
#
loop_
_entity_poly.entity_id
_entity_poly.type
_entity_poly.pdbx_seq_one_letter_code
_entity_poly.pdbx_strand_id
1 'polypeptide(L)'
;MKYLILLFIILNFSKSVWSQTNSENGFWQPCHGQLRVLLIYAEMVNDPNYNIVTQTGWPEGQMPTNPGKYFDINYSNNLTGYITKYFNEASFGEYQVLGDYYPQLIQIDYNNSTSANFFSKVINALHQTIGTDLTTANNLSINNQDFDKWSNYNLGVQKLEIPDYKIDMIVVLWRVNSYITGIQNPTSNQGSINLTQLNISLKNSVGLNCSSNFVSFDNNADVIMRHELSHALYGYNNFHTAGAGAGTRTFISSVGGWSNMSSWDSNSQGWNAWDRWRLGWKNPIKQYLISGYNSQNNAETDFENYSLSNNPNGGEYVLQDFNSTGDAIRIKLPIVDNNALPQYLWIENHSLAQSEFDFNYNRRGIYAFVQVGKEDKSNVYSSESSSPGNYLFPLPASGRFDFKYDIPNTLIDLDNSVPNPLTGYHLLMRQGINGLDNEQEKINPTELFLANKIKLNDQTINHYPTFGNDNDAFRLNTCKKISISTNPSSQVLQTYITSNFPNYPDNDTIHLSGLSIEIIEENYLPSVYGSGATKLKIRWDDYEVKNNVRWCGDILLYPSVHFSAANLPLDVANEISLLLKTGNTLWLDRGKSPTQHVSYEQISGEHFFTQPSRFTATVNSYILQEYNSTIHVDNKSTLLLEAGSKLEMNSGSQLHRILVSRVLRPMGTSSNERKGIRDIFESIKENPKESLFSFKLYPNPAGQHIQLTSNYSGLIFCSLYDIQGRLMSYYVFQQQHNSQAINIEALTDGIYCLRITDAQHKLLDKITFIKSN
;
A
#
# COMPACT_ATOMS: atom_id res chain seq x y z
N MET A 1 -25.07 -22.82 53.81
CA MET A 1 -25.24 -23.62 52.57
C MET A 1 -25.45 -22.75 51.33
N LYS A 2 -26.42 -21.81 51.29
CA LYS A 2 -26.63 -20.91 50.12
C LYS A 2 -25.41 -20.08 49.70
N TYR A 3 -24.65 -19.54 50.64
CA TYR A 3 -23.42 -18.78 50.35
C TYR A 3 -22.25 -19.66 49.85
N LEU A 4 -22.19 -20.92 50.29
CA LEU A 4 -21.18 -21.89 49.83
C LEU A 4 -21.45 -22.34 48.38
N ILE A 5 -22.72 -22.48 48.01
CA ILE A 5 -23.12 -22.78 46.62
C ILE A 5 -22.83 -21.58 45.70
N LEU A 6 -23.10 -20.35 46.15
CA LEU A 6 -22.77 -19.14 45.40
C LEU A 6 -21.24 -18.99 45.20
N LEU A 7 -20.44 -19.28 46.23
CA LEU A 7 -18.98 -19.28 46.13
C LEU A 7 -18.48 -20.36 45.15
N PHE A 8 -19.08 -21.55 45.16
CA PHE A 8 -18.73 -22.64 44.23
C PHE A 8 -19.15 -22.31 42.79
N ILE A 9 -20.27 -21.63 42.58
CA ILE A 9 -20.69 -21.14 41.26
C ILE A 9 -19.74 -20.03 40.78
N ILE A 10 -19.38 -19.06 41.61
CA ILE A 10 -18.43 -17.98 41.26
C ILE A 10 -17.02 -18.54 41.00
N LEU A 11 -16.57 -19.55 41.76
CA LEU A 11 -15.29 -20.24 41.54
C LEU A 11 -15.27 -21.12 40.28
N ASN A 12 -16.43 -21.60 39.81
CA ASN A 12 -16.52 -22.32 38.53
C ASN A 12 -16.71 -21.37 37.34
N PHE A 13 -17.36 -20.21 37.52
CA PHE A 13 -17.45 -19.18 36.47
C PHE A 13 -16.15 -18.40 36.27
N SER A 14 -15.30 -18.26 37.30
CA SER A 14 -13.96 -17.64 37.17
C SER A 14 -12.92 -18.54 36.49
N LYS A 15 -13.21 -19.84 36.31
CA LYS A 15 -12.35 -20.76 35.54
C LYS A 15 -12.66 -20.79 34.05
N SER A 16 -13.71 -20.09 33.63
CA SER A 16 -14.07 -19.89 32.22
C SER A 16 -13.64 -18.51 31.73
N VAL A 17 -12.49 -18.01 32.18
CA VAL A 17 -11.81 -16.96 31.41
C VAL A 17 -11.21 -17.69 30.22
N TRP A 18 -11.96 -17.70 29.10
CA TRP A 18 -11.39 -18.07 27.82
C TRP A 18 -10.14 -17.21 27.65
N SER A 19 -8.97 -17.85 27.60
CA SER A 19 -7.73 -17.12 27.36
C SER A 19 -7.87 -16.39 26.04
N GLN A 20 -7.95 -15.07 26.10
CA GLN A 20 -8.20 -14.25 24.92
C GLN A 20 -6.94 -14.27 24.07
N THR A 21 -7.03 -14.87 22.88
CA THR A 21 -5.93 -14.80 21.92
C THR A 21 -5.78 -13.36 21.43
N ASN A 22 -4.57 -12.82 21.52
CA ASN A 22 -4.23 -11.45 21.12
C ASN A 22 -2.80 -11.40 20.55
N SER A 23 -2.55 -10.58 19.55
CA SER A 23 -1.20 -10.38 19.02
C SER A 23 -0.24 -9.75 20.02
N GLU A 24 -0.72 -8.93 20.97
CA GLU A 24 0.07 -8.32 22.06
C GLU A 24 0.54 -9.35 23.11
N ASN A 25 0.10 -10.60 23.02
CA ASN A 25 0.60 -11.69 23.84
C ASN A 25 1.74 -12.49 23.16
N GLY A 26 2.15 -12.06 21.96
CA GLY A 26 3.08 -12.77 21.09
C GLY A 26 2.45 -14.04 20.49
N PHE A 27 2.91 -14.42 19.30
CA PHE A 27 2.44 -15.62 18.62
C PHE A 27 2.76 -16.88 19.43
N TRP A 28 4.03 -17.26 19.51
CA TRP A 28 4.50 -18.46 20.21
C TRP A 28 5.39 -18.14 21.41
N GLN A 29 6.26 -17.15 21.29
CA GLN A 29 7.15 -16.65 22.35
C GLN A 29 6.51 -15.46 23.08
N PRO A 30 7.00 -15.07 24.27
CA PRO A 30 6.63 -13.78 24.85
C PRO A 30 7.10 -12.66 23.91
N CYS A 31 6.30 -11.61 23.79
CA CYS A 31 6.70 -10.38 23.11
C CYS A 31 6.95 -9.21 24.08
N HIS A 32 7.01 -9.50 25.38
CA HIS A 32 7.39 -8.58 26.44
C HIS A 32 8.30 -9.29 27.44
N GLY A 33 9.04 -8.52 28.24
CA GLY A 33 9.99 -9.02 29.22
C GLY A 33 11.28 -9.56 28.59
N GLN A 34 11.98 -10.41 29.34
CA GLN A 34 13.29 -10.94 28.98
C GLN A 34 13.18 -12.41 28.55
N LEU A 35 13.49 -12.71 27.29
CA LEU A 35 13.72 -14.06 26.79
C LEU A 35 15.24 -14.32 26.78
N ARG A 36 15.69 -15.45 27.32
CA ARG A 36 17.10 -15.86 27.24
C ARG A 36 17.26 -17.08 26.33
N VAL A 37 18.12 -16.92 25.32
CA VAL A 37 18.41 -17.92 24.29
C VAL A 37 19.69 -18.68 24.64
N LEU A 38 19.64 -20.01 24.57
CA LEU A 38 20.84 -20.85 24.57
C LEU A 38 21.34 -21.02 23.13
N LEU A 39 22.49 -20.43 22.81
CA LEU A 39 23.11 -20.51 21.49
C LEU A 39 24.11 -21.66 21.39
N ILE A 40 23.95 -22.50 20.38
CA ILE A 40 24.81 -23.65 20.11
C ILE A 40 25.45 -23.47 18.75
N TYR A 41 26.78 -23.56 18.70
CA TYR A 41 27.54 -23.60 17.46
C TYR A 41 27.78 -25.04 17.05
N ALA A 42 27.48 -25.37 15.79
CA ALA A 42 27.61 -26.72 15.26
C ALA A 42 28.16 -26.74 13.83
N GLU A 43 28.67 -27.89 13.39
CA GLU A 43 28.98 -28.15 11.98
C GLU A 43 28.68 -29.61 11.60
N MET A 44 28.29 -29.80 10.34
CA MET A 44 28.19 -31.13 9.73
C MET A 44 29.54 -31.52 9.15
N VAL A 45 30.28 -32.41 9.81
CA VAL A 45 31.51 -32.98 9.22
C VAL A 45 31.15 -33.95 8.10
N ASN A 46 31.98 -34.03 7.06
CA ASN A 46 31.72 -34.79 5.82
C ASN A 46 30.51 -34.31 4.98
N ASP A 47 30.02 -33.10 5.22
CA ASP A 47 28.94 -32.51 4.44
C ASP A 47 29.35 -32.32 2.95
N PRO A 48 28.46 -32.57 1.98
CA PRO A 48 28.75 -32.32 0.57
C PRO A 48 29.18 -30.88 0.24
N ASN A 49 28.71 -29.90 1.02
CA ASN A 49 29.03 -28.49 0.86
C ASN A 49 30.27 -28.06 1.69
N TYR A 50 30.88 -28.96 2.45
CA TYR A 50 31.94 -28.65 3.42
C TYR A 50 33.14 -27.90 2.80
N ASN A 51 33.57 -28.32 1.60
CA ASN A 51 34.67 -27.72 0.86
C ASN A 51 34.28 -26.45 0.08
N ILE A 52 32.99 -26.18 -0.07
CA ILE A 52 32.48 -24.96 -0.74
C ILE A 52 32.55 -23.77 0.23
N VAL A 53 32.43 -24.04 1.54
CA VAL A 53 32.53 -23.03 2.61
C VAL A 53 33.99 -22.63 2.83
N THR A 54 34.42 -21.60 2.11
CA THR A 54 35.81 -21.10 2.10
C THR A 54 36.00 -19.80 2.88
N GLN A 55 34.97 -19.35 3.62
CA GLN A 55 34.94 -18.03 4.26
C GLN A 55 35.74 -17.99 5.58
N THR A 56 36.24 -16.80 5.92
CA THR A 56 37.28 -16.60 6.95
C THR A 56 36.75 -16.40 8.36
N GLY A 57 35.51 -15.96 8.55
CA GLY A 57 34.93 -15.62 9.86
C GLY A 57 34.59 -16.82 10.73
N TRP A 58 34.46 -18.00 10.13
CA TRP A 58 34.21 -19.26 10.83
C TRP A 58 35.10 -20.41 10.32
N PRO A 59 36.28 -20.61 10.95
CA PRO A 59 37.20 -21.67 10.57
C PRO A 59 36.61 -23.07 10.81
N GLU A 60 37.06 -24.02 10.01
CA GLU A 60 36.70 -25.43 10.12
C GLU A 60 37.11 -26.01 11.49
N GLY A 61 36.24 -26.80 12.13
CA GLY A 61 36.55 -27.48 13.39
C GLY A 61 36.68 -26.54 14.59
N GLN A 62 36.37 -25.25 14.43
CA GLN A 62 36.55 -24.23 15.46
C GLN A 62 35.25 -23.44 15.71
N MET A 63 35.17 -22.83 16.88
CA MET A 63 34.19 -21.78 17.13
C MET A 63 34.41 -20.61 16.16
N PRO A 64 33.38 -19.85 15.79
CA PRO A 64 33.59 -18.64 15.01
C PRO A 64 34.42 -17.62 15.78
N THR A 65 35.03 -16.69 15.06
CA THR A 65 35.94 -15.67 15.64
C THR A 65 35.28 -14.77 16.69
N ASN A 66 33.96 -14.57 16.63
CA ASN A 66 33.19 -13.82 17.62
C ASN A 66 31.89 -14.57 17.98
N PRO A 67 31.93 -15.55 18.90
CA PRO A 67 30.78 -16.37 19.25
C PRO A 67 29.73 -15.63 20.11
N GLY A 68 30.08 -14.50 20.72
CA GLY A 68 29.16 -13.66 21.51
C GLY A 68 28.41 -12.61 20.69
N LYS A 69 28.51 -12.63 19.36
CA LYS A 69 28.08 -11.53 18.47
C LYS A 69 26.58 -11.20 18.54
N TYR A 70 25.71 -12.19 18.68
CA TYR A 70 24.28 -12.01 18.47
C TYR A 70 23.52 -11.50 19.69
N PHE A 71 23.97 -11.89 20.89
CA PHE A 71 23.23 -11.65 22.12
C PHE A 71 24.13 -11.08 23.21
N ASP A 72 23.64 -10.08 23.93
CA ASP A 72 24.22 -9.72 25.21
C ASP A 72 23.74 -10.72 26.28
N ILE A 73 24.63 -11.05 27.23
CA ILE A 73 24.34 -12.00 28.32
C ILE A 73 23.37 -11.36 29.33
N ASN A 74 23.59 -10.09 29.62
CA ASN A 74 22.82 -9.28 30.56
C ASN A 74 22.41 -7.98 29.90
N TYR A 75 21.25 -7.48 30.28
CA TYR A 75 20.81 -6.16 29.86
C TYR A 75 21.74 -5.07 30.40
N SER A 76 22.07 -4.08 29.56
CA SER A 76 22.82 -2.90 29.95
C SER A 76 22.45 -1.70 29.09
N ASN A 77 22.93 -0.50 29.44
CA ASN A 77 22.72 0.69 28.62
C ASN A 77 23.56 0.70 27.33
N ASN A 78 24.54 -0.20 27.22
CA ASN A 78 25.45 -0.29 26.07
C ASN A 78 25.34 -1.70 25.47
N LEU A 79 24.21 -1.96 24.80
CA LEU A 79 23.97 -3.24 24.12
C LEU A 79 24.88 -3.40 22.91
N THR A 80 25.45 -4.59 22.76
CA THR A 80 26.40 -4.91 21.68
C THR A 80 25.98 -6.12 20.84
N GLY A 81 25.14 -7.00 21.39
CA GLY A 81 24.58 -8.12 20.66
C GLY A 81 23.60 -7.64 19.60
N TYR A 82 23.79 -8.04 18.34
CA TYR A 82 22.96 -7.57 17.22
C TYR A 82 21.46 -7.79 17.47
N ILE A 83 21.07 -9.00 17.87
CA ILE A 83 19.67 -9.38 18.11
C ILE A 83 19.13 -8.70 19.36
N THR A 84 19.93 -8.63 20.42
CA THR A 84 19.56 -7.93 21.65
C THR A 84 19.26 -6.47 21.39
N LYS A 85 20.17 -5.78 20.69
CA LYS A 85 20.02 -4.37 20.30
C LYS A 85 18.81 -4.17 19.41
N TYR A 86 18.61 -5.02 18.41
CA TYR A 86 17.48 -4.94 17.48
C TYR A 86 16.14 -4.94 18.20
N PHE A 87 15.85 -5.99 18.97
CA PHE A 87 14.55 -6.12 19.63
C PHE A 87 14.37 -5.08 20.73
N ASN A 88 15.44 -4.71 21.43
CA ASN A 88 15.39 -3.65 22.42
C ASN A 88 15.01 -2.29 21.80
N GLU A 89 15.61 -1.91 20.67
CA GLU A 89 15.25 -0.66 19.97
C GLU A 89 13.84 -0.74 19.37
N ALA A 90 13.48 -1.88 18.77
CA ALA A 90 12.16 -2.09 18.18
C ALA A 90 11.03 -1.95 19.20
N SER A 91 11.25 -2.45 20.42
CA SER A 91 10.23 -2.50 21.47
C SER A 91 10.35 -1.40 22.53
N PHE A 92 11.28 -0.46 22.41
CA PHE A 92 11.64 0.46 23.51
C PHE A 92 12.00 -0.26 24.82
N GLY A 93 12.66 -1.41 24.72
CA GLY A 93 13.06 -2.24 25.86
C GLY A 93 11.93 -3.03 26.52
N GLU A 94 10.69 -2.93 26.04
CA GLU A 94 9.57 -3.81 26.45
C GLU A 94 9.88 -5.30 26.21
N TYR A 95 10.66 -5.63 25.19
CA TYR A 95 11.09 -6.98 24.83
C TYR A 95 12.61 -7.04 24.67
N GLN A 96 13.23 -7.92 25.44
CA GLN A 96 14.67 -8.07 25.49
C GLN A 96 15.04 -9.52 25.18
N VAL A 97 15.81 -9.71 24.11
CA VAL A 97 16.33 -11.03 23.74
C VAL A 97 17.79 -11.10 24.16
N LEU A 98 18.05 -11.78 25.26
CA LEU A 98 19.39 -12.04 25.79
C LEU A 98 19.83 -13.45 25.42
N GLY A 99 21.10 -13.77 25.63
CA GLY A 99 21.58 -15.12 25.37
C GLY A 99 23.03 -15.32 25.71
N ASP A 100 23.43 -16.58 25.77
CA ASP A 100 24.82 -16.98 25.88
C ASP A 100 25.05 -18.27 25.10
N TYR A 101 26.31 -18.55 24.77
CA TYR A 101 26.68 -19.68 23.93
C TYR A 101 27.35 -20.80 24.72
N TYR A 102 27.14 -22.03 24.26
CA TYR A 102 27.92 -23.17 24.74
C TYR A 102 29.36 -23.07 24.20
N PRO A 103 30.41 -23.15 25.05
CA PRO A 103 31.78 -22.78 24.66
C PRO A 103 32.51 -23.80 23.77
N GLN A 104 31.84 -24.87 23.33
CA GLN A 104 32.43 -25.89 22.46
C GLN A 104 31.61 -26.06 21.19
N LEU A 105 32.30 -26.28 20.08
CA LEU A 105 31.69 -26.59 18.80
C LEU A 105 31.14 -28.02 18.82
N ILE A 106 29.90 -28.20 18.38
CA ILE A 106 29.29 -29.53 18.21
C ILE A 106 29.50 -30.02 16.78
N GLN A 107 30.28 -31.09 16.62
CA GLN A 107 30.50 -31.74 15.33
C GLN A 107 29.58 -32.94 15.16
N ILE A 108 28.76 -32.92 14.11
CA ILE A 108 27.84 -33.99 13.76
C ILE A 108 28.27 -34.59 12.43
N ASP A 109 28.39 -35.92 12.33
CA ASP A 109 28.72 -36.56 11.06
C ASP A 109 27.51 -36.59 10.11
N TYR A 110 27.68 -35.99 8.94
CA TYR A 110 26.68 -35.92 7.88
C TYR A 110 26.19 -37.31 7.48
N ASN A 111 27.11 -38.26 7.30
CA ASN A 111 26.78 -39.61 6.84
C ASN A 111 25.95 -40.41 7.85
N ASN A 112 25.94 -39.97 9.12
CA ASN A 112 25.20 -40.60 10.23
C ASN A 112 23.98 -39.78 10.67
N SER A 113 23.56 -38.82 9.84
CA SER A 113 22.46 -37.90 10.09
C SER A 113 21.46 -37.89 8.92
N THR A 114 20.30 -37.27 9.15
CA THR A 114 19.26 -37.04 8.15
C THR A 114 18.64 -35.67 8.38
N SER A 115 17.89 -35.18 7.38
CA SER A 115 17.10 -33.95 7.50
C SER A 115 16.09 -33.98 8.66
N ALA A 116 15.72 -35.16 9.17
CA ALA A 116 14.76 -35.31 10.25
C ALA A 116 15.40 -35.37 11.66
N ASN A 117 16.72 -35.62 11.77
CA ASN A 117 17.34 -35.92 13.08
C ASN A 117 18.59 -35.09 13.41
N PHE A 118 19.10 -34.24 12.51
CA PHE A 118 20.33 -33.48 12.78
C PHE A 118 20.22 -32.61 14.04
N PHE A 119 19.05 -32.03 14.32
CA PHE A 119 18.83 -31.24 15.53
C PHE A 119 18.89 -32.11 16.80
N SER A 120 18.21 -33.27 16.81
CA SER A 120 18.24 -34.16 17.96
C SER A 120 19.63 -34.76 18.19
N LYS A 121 20.45 -34.92 17.15
CA LYS A 121 21.87 -35.28 17.27
C LYS A 121 22.68 -34.22 18.04
N VAL A 122 22.45 -32.93 17.80
CA VAL A 122 23.07 -31.85 18.58
C VAL A 122 22.66 -31.93 20.05
N ILE A 123 21.36 -32.06 20.32
CA ILE A 123 20.87 -32.17 21.71
C ILE A 123 21.45 -33.41 22.41
N ASN A 124 21.53 -34.55 21.73
CA ASN A 124 22.15 -35.76 22.27
C ASN A 124 23.65 -35.57 22.57
N ALA A 125 24.39 -34.90 21.68
CA ALA A 125 25.79 -34.59 21.91
C ALA A 125 25.98 -33.70 23.16
N LEU A 126 25.16 -32.65 23.31
CA LEU A 126 25.15 -31.79 24.49
C LEU A 126 24.78 -32.57 25.76
N HIS A 127 23.80 -33.47 25.69
CA HIS A 127 23.37 -34.29 26.83
C HIS A 127 24.50 -35.22 27.31
N GLN A 128 25.28 -35.79 26.39
CA GLN A 128 26.38 -36.72 26.67
C GLN A 128 27.66 -36.06 27.19
N THR A 129 27.74 -34.73 27.22
CA THR A 129 28.85 -34.01 27.86
C THR A 129 29.01 -34.43 29.33
N ILE A 130 30.25 -34.45 29.83
CA ILE A 130 30.54 -34.88 31.20
C ILE A 130 29.87 -33.92 32.21
N GLY A 131 29.25 -34.48 33.24
CA GLY A 131 28.60 -33.73 34.31
C GLY A 131 27.08 -33.70 34.18
N THR A 132 26.43 -33.29 35.27
CA THR A 132 24.98 -33.23 35.38
C THR A 132 24.40 -31.92 34.86
N ASP A 133 25.24 -30.93 34.57
CA ASP A 133 24.84 -29.60 34.11
C ASP A 133 25.51 -29.26 32.78
N LEU A 134 24.96 -28.27 32.09
CA LEU A 134 25.58 -27.63 30.95
C LEU A 134 25.72 -26.14 31.25
N THR A 135 26.97 -25.69 31.31
CA THR A 135 27.31 -24.29 31.53
C THR A 135 27.76 -23.62 30.23
N THR A 136 27.29 -22.41 30.03
CA THR A 136 27.68 -21.54 28.91
C THR A 136 29.01 -20.84 29.17
N ALA A 137 29.53 -20.14 28.16
CA ALA A 137 30.82 -19.45 28.22
C ALA A 137 30.92 -18.43 29.37
N ASN A 138 29.80 -17.90 29.85
CA ASN A 138 29.74 -16.95 30.97
C ASN A 138 29.07 -17.55 32.21
N ASN A 139 29.12 -18.87 32.37
CA ASN A 139 28.67 -19.62 33.53
C ASN A 139 27.15 -19.62 33.80
N LEU A 140 26.32 -19.31 32.80
CA LEU A 140 24.87 -19.57 32.91
C LEU A 140 24.61 -21.07 32.79
N SER A 141 23.68 -21.57 33.59
CA SER A 141 23.41 -22.99 33.80
C SER A 141 21.99 -23.35 33.36
N ILE A 142 21.88 -24.43 32.57
CA ILE A 142 20.56 -25.01 32.24
C ILE A 142 19.84 -25.46 33.51
N ASN A 143 20.56 -26.06 34.46
CA ASN A 143 19.96 -26.60 35.68
C ASN A 143 19.50 -25.52 36.68
N ASN A 144 20.08 -24.31 36.60
CA ASN A 144 19.69 -23.17 37.42
C ASN A 144 18.54 -22.35 36.81
N GLN A 145 17.85 -22.89 35.79
CA GLN A 145 16.74 -22.23 35.10
C GLN A 145 17.15 -20.91 34.42
N ASP A 146 18.43 -20.72 34.08
CA ASP A 146 18.87 -19.49 33.40
C ASP A 146 18.23 -19.31 32.02
N PHE A 147 17.75 -20.41 31.42
CA PHE A 147 17.11 -20.46 30.10
C PHE A 147 15.66 -21.00 30.15
N ASP A 148 15.06 -21.09 31.34
CA ASP A 148 13.69 -21.57 31.57
C ASP A 148 12.99 -20.59 32.48
N LYS A 149 12.34 -19.60 31.87
CA LYS A 149 11.72 -18.48 32.55
C LYS A 149 10.23 -18.37 32.21
N TRP A 150 9.81 -18.87 31.07
CA TRP A 150 8.47 -18.68 30.55
C TRP A 150 7.69 -20.00 30.46
N SER A 151 6.36 -19.87 30.49
CA SER A 151 5.43 -20.97 30.27
C SER A 151 4.17 -20.51 29.52
N ASN A 152 3.22 -21.43 29.34
CA ASN A 152 1.94 -21.20 28.65
C ASN A 152 2.10 -20.91 27.15
N TYR A 153 2.97 -21.68 26.49
CA TYR A 153 3.23 -21.62 25.05
C TYR A 153 2.02 -22.09 24.22
N ASN A 154 1.11 -21.15 23.96
CA ASN A 154 -0.05 -21.31 23.06
C ASN A 154 -0.17 -20.07 22.16
N LEU A 155 -0.78 -20.24 20.99
CA LEU A 155 -0.88 -19.20 19.95
C LEU A 155 -1.64 -17.97 20.45
N GLY A 156 -0.97 -16.82 20.56
CA GLY A 156 -1.57 -15.55 20.98
C GLY A 156 -2.06 -15.51 22.43
N VAL A 157 -1.74 -16.52 23.22
CA VAL A 157 -2.09 -16.58 24.65
C VAL A 157 -1.00 -15.91 25.46
N GLN A 158 -1.37 -15.16 26.50
CA GLN A 158 -0.40 -14.51 27.38
C GLN A 158 0.59 -15.52 27.97
N LYS A 159 1.88 -15.28 27.74
CA LYS A 159 2.97 -16.08 28.32
C LYS A 159 3.19 -15.66 29.76
N LEU A 160 3.47 -16.63 30.62
CA LEU A 160 3.66 -16.41 32.06
C LEU A 160 5.13 -16.53 32.39
N GLU A 161 5.66 -15.58 33.18
CA GLU A 161 7.04 -15.59 33.68
C GLU A 161 7.19 -16.59 34.84
N ILE A 162 6.92 -17.86 34.55
CA ILE A 162 6.98 -18.99 35.47
C ILE A 162 7.69 -20.13 34.72
N PRO A 163 8.81 -20.66 35.25
CA PRO A 163 9.51 -21.79 34.67
C PRO A 163 8.62 -23.03 34.52
N ASP A 164 8.76 -23.77 33.42
CA ASP A 164 8.03 -25.03 33.16
C ASP A 164 8.96 -26.26 33.01
N TYR A 165 10.21 -26.12 33.44
CA TYR A 165 11.29 -27.11 33.34
C TYR A 165 11.73 -27.39 31.91
N LYS A 166 11.27 -26.60 30.93
CA LYS A 166 11.72 -26.67 29.53
C LYS A 166 12.51 -25.41 29.20
N ILE A 167 13.59 -25.58 28.42
CA ILE A 167 14.34 -24.43 27.93
C ILE A 167 13.44 -23.63 26.99
N ASP A 168 13.33 -22.32 27.22
CA ASP A 168 12.47 -21.40 26.47
C ASP A 168 12.83 -21.40 24.98
N MET A 169 14.13 -21.31 24.68
CA MET A 169 14.63 -21.32 23.32
C MET A 169 16.08 -21.81 23.20
N ILE A 170 16.29 -22.76 22.27
CA ILE A 170 17.63 -23.10 21.76
C ILE A 170 17.77 -22.64 20.32
N VAL A 171 18.88 -21.96 20.03
CA VAL A 171 19.29 -21.64 18.65
C VAL A 171 20.52 -22.48 18.30
N VAL A 172 20.45 -23.23 17.21
CA VAL A 172 21.62 -23.91 16.64
C VAL A 172 22.06 -23.17 15.39
N LEU A 173 23.25 -22.59 15.47
CA LEU A 173 23.92 -21.97 14.34
C LEU A 173 24.94 -22.95 13.76
N TRP A 174 24.78 -23.26 12.48
CA TRP A 174 25.58 -24.22 11.74
C TRP A 174 26.59 -23.50 10.86
N ARG A 175 27.87 -23.89 10.93
CA ARG A 175 28.87 -23.48 9.95
C ARG A 175 28.50 -23.97 8.56
N VAL A 176 28.12 -25.25 8.49
CA VAL A 176 27.70 -25.93 7.26
C VAL A 176 26.68 -27.01 7.60
N ASN A 177 25.61 -27.08 6.82
CA ASN A 177 24.59 -28.12 6.87
C ASN A 177 23.77 -28.11 5.56
N SER A 178 24.03 -29.04 4.65
CA SER A 178 23.33 -29.15 3.36
C SER A 178 21.92 -29.73 3.47
N TYR A 179 21.53 -30.28 4.63
CA TYR A 179 20.11 -30.62 4.87
C TYR A 179 19.23 -29.38 4.99
N ILE A 180 19.82 -28.23 5.34
CA ILE A 180 19.13 -26.94 5.37
C ILE A 180 19.33 -26.23 4.03
N THR A 181 20.58 -26.09 3.57
CA THR A 181 20.91 -25.24 2.41
C THR A 181 20.72 -25.89 1.04
N GLY A 182 20.51 -27.21 0.98
CA GLY A 182 20.55 -27.99 -0.26
C GLY A 182 21.98 -28.32 -0.69
N ILE A 183 22.14 -29.32 -1.57
CA ILE A 183 23.45 -29.81 -2.04
C ILE A 183 23.94 -28.97 -3.25
N GLN A 184 25.23 -28.62 -3.27
CA GLN A 184 25.96 -28.03 -4.41
C GLN A 184 25.52 -26.63 -4.88
N ASN A 185 24.65 -25.92 -4.15
CA ASN A 185 24.31 -24.54 -4.47
C ASN A 185 24.03 -23.68 -3.21
N PRO A 186 24.99 -23.57 -2.26
CA PRO A 186 24.79 -22.79 -1.05
C PRO A 186 24.87 -21.30 -1.37
N THR A 187 23.74 -20.67 -1.76
CA THR A 187 23.75 -19.29 -2.25
C THR A 187 23.51 -18.22 -1.17
N SER A 188 23.24 -18.56 0.09
CA SER A 188 23.01 -17.56 1.15
C SER A 188 22.95 -18.17 2.55
N ASN A 189 22.93 -17.30 3.57
CA ASN A 189 22.43 -17.65 4.90
C ASN A 189 20.98 -18.13 4.80
N GLN A 190 20.64 -19.17 5.54
CA GLN A 190 19.29 -19.72 5.62
C GLN A 190 18.96 -20.03 7.07
N GLY A 191 17.68 -20.03 7.41
CA GLY A 191 17.23 -20.33 8.74
C GLY A 191 15.79 -20.78 8.79
N SER A 192 15.42 -21.33 9.93
CA SER A 192 14.02 -21.58 10.27
C SER A 192 13.83 -21.59 11.77
N ILE A 193 12.64 -21.24 12.20
CA ILE A 193 12.19 -21.44 13.57
C ILE A 193 11.19 -22.59 13.65
N ASN A 194 11.27 -23.37 14.73
CA ASN A 194 10.34 -24.43 15.06
C ASN A 194 9.49 -24.00 16.27
N LEU A 195 8.22 -23.72 15.98
CA LEU A 195 7.22 -23.23 16.92
C LEU A 195 6.41 -24.40 17.50
N THR A 196 7.10 -25.34 18.11
CA THR A 196 6.50 -26.51 18.74
C THR A 196 7.33 -26.91 19.96
N GLN A 197 6.66 -27.34 21.02
CA GLN A 197 7.33 -27.88 22.20
C GLN A 197 7.90 -29.27 21.88
N LEU A 198 9.18 -29.48 22.19
CA LEU A 198 9.86 -30.77 22.00
C LEU A 198 10.10 -31.42 23.35
N ASN A 199 9.66 -32.67 23.52
CA ASN A 199 9.92 -33.46 24.72
C ASN A 199 11.24 -34.23 24.59
N ILE A 200 12.33 -33.49 24.38
CA ILE A 200 13.70 -34.03 24.35
C ILE A 200 14.48 -33.47 25.54
N SER A 201 14.85 -34.35 26.48
CA SER A 201 15.51 -33.93 27.71
C SER A 201 16.95 -33.51 27.45
N LEU A 202 17.34 -32.35 27.99
CA LEU A 202 18.71 -31.85 28.00
C LEU A 202 19.13 -31.60 29.45
N LYS A 203 20.03 -32.44 29.96
CA LYS A 203 20.39 -32.47 31.39
C LYS A 203 19.12 -32.59 32.26
N ASN A 204 18.88 -31.68 33.20
CA ASN A 204 17.68 -31.71 34.05
C ASN A 204 16.44 -31.08 33.38
N SER A 205 16.58 -30.45 32.22
CA SER A 205 15.43 -29.94 31.49
C SER A 205 14.62 -31.08 30.89
N VAL A 206 13.29 -31.02 31.03
CA VAL A 206 12.36 -32.04 30.53
C VAL A 206 12.02 -31.84 29.05
N GLY A 207 12.45 -30.73 28.44
CA GLY A 207 12.15 -30.43 27.03
C GLY A 207 12.56 -29.03 26.59
N LEU A 208 12.02 -28.62 25.44
CA LEU A 208 12.24 -27.32 24.80
C LEU A 208 10.88 -26.70 24.47
N ASN A 209 10.72 -25.40 24.68
CA ASN A 209 9.53 -24.66 24.28
C ASN A 209 9.61 -24.16 22.83
N CYS A 210 10.82 -23.88 22.34
CA CYS A 210 11.08 -23.49 20.96
C CYS A 210 12.51 -23.84 20.57
N SER A 211 12.72 -24.03 19.27
CA SER A 211 14.07 -24.19 18.72
C SER A 211 14.20 -23.49 17.38
N SER A 212 15.42 -23.16 16.97
CA SER A 212 15.69 -22.59 15.65
C SER A 212 17.03 -23.08 15.12
N ASN A 213 17.13 -23.16 13.79
CA ASN A 213 18.34 -23.58 13.09
C ASN A 213 18.71 -22.54 12.04
N PHE A 214 19.99 -22.20 11.98
CA PHE A 214 20.54 -21.26 11.00
C PHE A 214 21.80 -21.84 10.38
N VAL A 215 22.02 -21.60 9.09
CA VAL A 215 23.31 -21.82 8.45
C VAL A 215 23.93 -20.47 8.13
N SER A 216 25.17 -20.28 8.56
CA SER A 216 25.96 -19.10 8.21
C SER A 216 27.43 -19.44 8.06
N PHE A 217 27.95 -19.19 6.86
CA PHE A 217 29.32 -19.51 6.50
C PHE A 217 30.36 -18.58 7.14
N ASP A 218 29.97 -17.34 7.46
CA ASP A 218 30.87 -16.30 8.01
C ASP A 218 30.49 -15.84 9.42
N ASN A 219 29.58 -16.54 10.10
CA ASN A 219 28.97 -16.06 11.35
C ASN A 219 28.31 -14.67 11.18
N ASN A 220 27.56 -14.51 10.10
CA ASN A 220 26.82 -13.31 9.70
C ASN A 220 25.31 -13.59 9.57
N ALA A 221 24.76 -14.44 10.45
CA ALA A 221 23.36 -14.84 10.45
C ALA A 221 22.39 -13.72 10.90
N ASP A 222 22.88 -12.51 11.14
CA ASP A 222 22.17 -11.43 11.85
C ASP A 222 20.78 -11.13 11.25
N VAL A 223 20.75 -10.92 9.93
CA VAL A 223 19.55 -10.56 9.16
C VAL A 223 18.53 -11.69 9.15
N ILE A 224 18.96 -12.93 8.88
CA ILE A 224 18.07 -14.09 8.82
C ILE A 224 17.61 -14.49 10.22
N MET A 225 18.49 -14.42 11.23
CA MET A 225 18.16 -14.74 12.62
C MET A 225 17.10 -13.79 13.15
N ARG A 226 17.27 -12.49 12.94
CA ARG A 226 16.25 -11.51 13.31
C ARG A 226 14.90 -11.77 12.63
N HIS A 227 14.90 -12.13 11.35
CA HIS A 227 13.66 -12.46 10.61
C HIS A 227 12.97 -13.70 11.19
N GLU A 228 13.70 -14.81 11.34
CA GLU A 228 13.14 -16.07 11.83
C GLU A 228 12.70 -16.01 13.30
N LEU A 229 13.41 -15.24 14.14
CA LEU A 229 12.96 -14.98 15.51
C LEU A 229 11.65 -14.18 15.53
N SER A 230 11.43 -13.28 14.56
CA SER A 230 10.20 -12.49 14.47
C SER A 230 8.98 -13.37 14.15
N HIS A 231 9.14 -14.51 13.46
CA HIS A 231 8.05 -15.50 13.31
C HIS A 231 7.51 -15.98 14.66
N ALA A 232 8.33 -16.06 15.71
CA ALA A 232 7.89 -16.43 17.06
C ALA A 232 6.97 -15.39 17.69
N LEU A 233 7.02 -14.14 17.22
CA LEU A 233 6.26 -13.00 17.74
C LEU A 233 5.01 -12.73 16.91
N TYR A 234 5.12 -12.79 15.58
CA TYR A 234 4.05 -12.34 14.67
C TYR A 234 3.21 -13.47 14.10
N GLY A 235 3.78 -14.64 13.82
CA GLY A 235 3.08 -15.70 13.08
C GLY A 235 3.91 -16.35 11.98
N TYR A 236 3.28 -17.19 11.16
CA TYR A 236 3.90 -17.85 10.01
C TYR A 236 4.14 -16.90 8.82
N ASN A 237 4.57 -17.45 7.67
CA ASN A 237 4.88 -16.71 6.44
C ASN A 237 3.75 -15.81 5.91
N ASN A 238 2.51 -16.02 6.35
CA ASN A 238 1.42 -15.11 6.03
C ASN A 238 1.64 -13.70 6.62
N PHE A 239 2.50 -13.55 7.62
CA PHE A 239 2.86 -12.28 8.27
C PHE A 239 4.07 -11.57 7.64
N HIS A 240 4.54 -11.90 6.43
CA HIS A 240 5.58 -11.07 5.78
C HIS A 240 5.04 -9.69 5.40
N THR A 241 4.91 -8.80 6.39
CA THR A 241 4.07 -7.59 6.35
C THR A 241 4.62 -6.52 5.42
N ALA A 242 5.92 -6.56 5.11
CA ALA A 242 6.57 -5.76 4.06
C ALA A 242 7.08 -6.64 2.89
N GLY A 243 6.26 -7.61 2.47
CA GLY A 243 6.52 -8.59 1.41
C GLY A 243 5.25 -9.19 0.80
N ALA A 244 4.11 -8.54 1.00
CA ALA A 244 2.73 -9.01 0.75
C ALA A 244 2.28 -10.31 1.46
N GLY A 245 3.14 -10.95 2.28
CA GLY A 245 2.82 -12.23 2.94
C GLY A 245 2.73 -13.41 1.95
N ALA A 246 2.91 -14.64 2.43
CA ALA A 246 2.55 -15.85 1.67
C ALA A 246 1.04 -16.14 1.66
N GLY A 247 0.21 -15.20 2.16
CA GLY A 247 -1.23 -15.34 2.26
C GLY A 247 -1.99 -14.64 1.14
N THR A 248 -3.33 -14.70 1.22
CA THR A 248 -4.21 -13.95 0.32
C THR A 248 -4.03 -12.45 0.50
N ARG A 249 -3.90 -11.73 -0.62
CA ARG A 249 -3.70 -10.29 -0.66
C ARG A 249 -4.80 -9.57 -1.43
N THR A 250 -4.89 -8.27 -1.22
CA THR A 250 -5.86 -7.34 -1.86
C THR A 250 -5.24 -6.53 -2.99
N PHE A 251 -4.01 -6.83 -3.41
CA PHE A 251 -3.36 -6.16 -4.53
C PHE A 251 -2.70 -7.20 -5.45
N ILE A 252 -2.69 -6.91 -6.76
CA ILE A 252 -2.03 -7.76 -7.76
C ILE A 252 -0.52 -7.81 -7.51
N SER A 253 0.10 -6.67 -7.24
CA SER A 253 1.53 -6.53 -6.96
C SER A 253 1.90 -7.04 -5.56
N SER A 254 3.16 -7.46 -5.41
CA SER A 254 3.81 -7.55 -4.10
C SER A 254 4.65 -6.28 -3.86
N VAL A 255 5.08 -6.05 -2.64
CA VAL A 255 5.83 -4.84 -2.25
C VAL A 255 7.03 -5.21 -1.41
N GLY A 256 8.12 -4.48 -1.58
CA GLY A 256 9.14 -4.35 -0.54
C GLY A 256 8.67 -3.41 0.56
N GLY A 257 9.57 -3.03 1.47
CA GLY A 257 9.30 -2.10 2.55
C GLY A 257 10.18 -2.36 3.77
N TRP A 258 9.76 -1.91 4.94
CA TRP A 258 10.48 -2.08 6.21
C TRP A 258 9.53 -2.65 7.25
N SER A 259 9.98 -3.69 7.96
CA SER A 259 9.21 -4.41 8.97
C SER A 259 10.10 -5.45 9.65
N ASN A 260 9.76 -5.82 10.89
CA ASN A 260 10.31 -7.01 11.57
C ASN A 260 10.15 -8.29 10.75
N MET A 261 9.06 -8.38 9.98
CA MET A 261 8.73 -9.50 9.10
C MET A 261 8.97 -9.16 7.61
N SER A 262 9.82 -8.18 7.31
CA SER A 262 10.17 -7.84 5.94
C SER A 262 10.91 -9.00 5.23
N SER A 263 10.69 -9.16 3.92
CA SER A 263 11.38 -10.18 3.14
C SER A 263 12.77 -9.70 2.72
N TRP A 264 13.49 -10.50 1.93
CA TRP A 264 14.86 -10.21 1.50
C TRP A 264 14.99 -8.92 0.67
N ASP A 265 13.89 -8.45 0.07
CA ASP A 265 13.82 -7.22 -0.71
C ASP A 265 13.30 -6.02 0.08
N SER A 266 13.55 -6.03 1.39
CA SER A 266 13.26 -4.89 2.24
C SER A 266 14.12 -3.68 1.88
N ASN A 267 13.54 -2.49 2.01
CA ASN A 267 14.22 -1.24 1.73
C ASN A 267 14.91 -0.65 2.99
N SER A 268 14.63 -1.23 4.16
CA SER A 268 15.29 -1.02 5.45
C SER A 268 15.13 -2.29 6.29
N GLN A 269 16.08 -2.54 7.20
CA GLN A 269 16.07 -3.70 8.08
C GLN A 269 15.31 -3.43 9.40
N GLY A 270 14.80 -2.22 9.60
CA GLY A 270 14.09 -1.80 10.79
C GLY A 270 12.63 -2.26 10.86
N TRP A 271 11.92 -1.69 11.82
CA TRP A 271 10.51 -1.91 12.12
C TRP A 271 9.68 -0.67 11.76
N ASN A 272 8.36 -0.83 11.74
CA ASN A 272 7.41 0.26 11.52
C ASN A 272 6.41 0.41 12.70
N ALA A 273 5.56 1.41 12.63
CA ALA A 273 4.55 1.73 13.62
C ALA A 273 3.46 0.65 13.70
N TRP A 274 3.17 -0.06 12.60
CA TRP A 274 2.27 -1.20 12.63
C TRP A 274 2.88 -2.36 13.43
N ASP A 275 4.19 -2.63 13.31
CA ASP A 275 4.88 -3.67 14.07
C ASP A 275 4.77 -3.41 15.57
N ARG A 276 4.98 -2.16 16.00
CA ARG A 276 4.83 -1.72 17.39
C ARG A 276 3.38 -1.77 17.85
N TRP A 277 2.47 -1.23 17.04
CA TRP A 277 1.04 -1.27 17.31
C TRP A 277 0.55 -2.71 17.49
N ARG A 278 1.02 -3.64 16.66
CA ARG A 278 0.60 -5.04 16.63
C ARG A 278 0.99 -5.80 17.89
N LEU A 279 2.20 -5.56 18.39
CA LEU A 279 2.74 -6.23 19.57
C LEU A 279 2.54 -5.43 20.87
N GLY A 280 1.94 -4.24 20.81
CA GLY A 280 1.72 -3.43 22.01
C GLY A 280 2.99 -2.76 22.54
N TRP A 281 4.01 -2.60 21.69
CA TRP A 281 5.28 -1.98 22.07
C TRP A 281 5.17 -0.46 22.12
N LYS A 282 4.91 0.05 23.31
CA LYS A 282 4.77 1.47 23.59
C LYS A 282 6.05 2.02 24.21
N ASN A 283 6.48 3.20 23.79
CA ASN A 283 7.52 3.92 24.51
C ASN A 283 7.03 4.24 25.94
N PRO A 284 7.76 3.87 27.01
CA PRO A 284 7.30 4.07 28.40
C PRO A 284 6.96 5.52 28.77
N ILE A 285 7.53 6.51 28.07
CA ILE A 285 7.25 7.94 28.32
C ILE A 285 5.92 8.42 27.70
N LYS A 286 5.29 7.59 26.85
CA LYS A 286 4.10 7.95 26.08
C LYS A 286 2.81 7.51 26.76
N GLN A 287 1.79 8.35 26.62
CA GLN A 287 0.45 8.00 27.06
C GLN A 287 -0.17 6.94 26.15
N TYR A 288 -0.06 7.12 24.83
CA TYR A 288 -0.73 6.27 23.84
C TYR A 288 0.27 5.41 23.05
N LEU A 289 -0.20 4.29 22.50
CA LEU A 289 0.62 3.36 21.72
C LEU A 289 1.04 3.97 20.39
N ILE A 290 0.12 4.66 19.71
CA ILE A 290 0.35 5.37 18.45
C ILE A 290 -0.04 6.82 18.66
N SER A 291 0.95 7.72 18.61
CA SER A 291 0.72 9.12 18.94
C SER A 291 1.65 10.10 18.22
N GLY A 292 1.26 11.36 18.28
CA GLY A 292 2.07 12.54 17.98
C GLY A 292 1.61 13.69 18.87
N TYR A 293 2.10 14.90 18.66
CA TYR A 293 1.72 16.05 19.48
C TYR A 293 0.91 17.07 18.70
N ASN A 294 -0.17 17.58 19.27
CA ASN A 294 -0.86 18.73 18.72
C ASN A 294 0.04 19.96 18.83
N SER A 295 0.32 20.62 17.71
CA SER A 295 1.29 21.72 17.64
C SER A 295 0.83 23.02 18.30
N GLN A 296 -0.46 23.15 18.65
CA GLN A 296 -1.01 24.36 19.27
C GLN A 296 -0.90 24.34 20.80
N ASN A 297 -1.01 23.16 21.41
CA ASN A 297 -1.05 23.01 22.87
C ASN A 297 -0.04 21.98 23.42
N ASN A 298 0.75 21.36 22.55
CA ASN A 298 1.74 20.31 22.85
C ASN A 298 1.15 19.08 23.56
N ALA A 299 -0.17 18.85 23.49
CA ALA A 299 -0.79 17.67 24.04
C ALA A 299 -0.53 16.45 23.14
N GLU A 300 -0.19 15.32 23.75
CA GLU A 300 -0.10 14.05 23.03
C GLU A 300 -1.50 13.67 22.50
N THR A 301 -1.58 13.29 21.24
CA THR A 301 -2.82 12.93 20.53
C THR A 301 -2.82 11.44 20.22
N ASP A 302 -3.90 10.76 20.56
CA ASP A 302 -4.14 9.36 20.18
C ASP A 302 -4.47 9.25 18.70
N PHE A 303 -3.63 8.54 17.95
CA PHE A 303 -3.83 8.28 16.53
C PHE A 303 -4.34 6.87 16.23
N GLU A 304 -4.56 5.99 17.22
CA GLU A 304 -5.10 4.66 16.97
C GLU A 304 -6.52 4.69 16.38
N ASN A 305 -7.30 5.70 16.78
CA ASN A 305 -8.70 5.91 16.38
C ASN A 305 -8.93 7.19 15.54
N TYR A 306 -7.89 7.73 14.91
CA TYR A 306 -8.01 8.96 14.13
C TYR A 306 -8.77 8.73 12.82
N SER A 307 -9.89 9.41 12.67
CA SER A 307 -10.76 9.35 11.49
C SER A 307 -11.44 10.70 11.28
N LEU A 308 -12.03 10.88 10.11
CA LEU A 308 -12.91 12.01 9.83
C LEU A 308 -14.04 12.15 10.85
N SER A 309 -14.68 11.04 11.28
CA SER A 309 -15.80 11.10 12.23
C SER A 309 -15.38 11.60 13.61
N ASN A 310 -14.17 11.25 14.03
CA ASN A 310 -13.66 11.57 15.36
C ASN A 310 -12.90 12.91 15.37
N ASN A 311 -12.33 13.31 14.23
CA ASN A 311 -11.50 14.49 14.07
C ASN A 311 -11.87 15.28 12.79
N PRO A 312 -13.11 15.79 12.68
CA PRO A 312 -13.66 16.34 11.44
C PRO A 312 -12.94 17.61 10.96
N ASN A 313 -12.27 18.33 11.86
CA ASN A 313 -11.56 19.58 11.53
C ASN A 313 -10.09 19.37 11.14
N GLY A 314 -9.59 18.13 11.20
CA GLY A 314 -8.16 17.86 11.05
C GLY A 314 -7.33 18.53 12.15
N GLY A 315 -6.10 18.92 11.84
CA GLY A 315 -5.22 19.63 12.78
C GLY A 315 -3.78 19.77 12.31
N GLU A 316 -2.97 20.46 13.11
CA GLU A 316 -1.53 20.55 12.91
C GLU A 316 -0.81 19.77 14.03
N TYR A 317 0.01 18.82 13.63
CA TYR A 317 0.66 17.86 14.53
C TYR A 317 2.16 17.84 14.33
N VAL A 318 2.89 17.47 15.37
CA VAL A 318 4.33 17.30 15.37
C VAL A 318 4.63 15.82 15.56
N LEU A 319 5.45 15.27 14.66
CA LEU A 319 6.04 13.95 14.79
C LEU A 319 7.53 14.09 15.03
N GLN A 320 7.99 13.63 16.18
CA GLN A 320 9.40 13.40 16.44
C GLN A 320 9.90 12.17 15.67
N ASP A 321 11.18 11.86 15.79
CA ASP A 321 11.75 10.70 15.12
C ASP A 321 11.16 9.38 15.64
N PHE A 322 10.57 8.62 14.73
CA PHE A 322 9.83 7.39 15.02
C PHE A 322 10.67 6.39 15.82
N ASN A 323 11.94 6.19 15.46
CA ASN A 323 12.76 5.19 16.14
C ASN A 323 13.05 5.58 17.58
N SER A 324 13.33 6.86 17.83
CA SER A 324 13.62 7.37 19.18
C SER A 324 12.39 7.54 20.08
N THR A 325 11.23 7.93 19.54
CA THR A 325 10.06 8.32 20.36
C THR A 325 8.82 7.47 20.14
N GLY A 326 8.72 6.81 18.99
CA GLY A 326 7.54 6.04 18.60
C GLY A 326 6.43 6.86 17.97
N ASP A 327 6.72 8.13 17.63
CA ASP A 327 5.72 9.03 17.05
C ASP A 327 5.29 8.51 15.67
N ALA A 328 3.99 8.31 15.51
CA ALA A 328 3.36 7.89 14.26
C ALA A 328 1.91 8.34 14.19
N ILE A 329 1.42 8.53 12.97
CA ILE A 329 0.02 8.84 12.68
C ILE A 329 -0.60 7.67 11.93
N ARG A 330 -1.77 7.22 12.38
CA ARG A 330 -2.61 6.26 11.69
C ARG A 330 -3.96 6.91 11.41
N ILE A 331 -4.33 7.05 10.15
CA ILE A 331 -5.58 7.69 9.71
C ILE A 331 -6.46 6.61 9.10
N LYS A 332 -7.65 6.38 9.67
CA LYS A 332 -8.67 5.56 8.99
C LYS A 332 -9.15 6.31 7.75
N LEU A 333 -8.90 5.77 6.57
CA LEU A 333 -9.35 6.38 5.32
C LEU A 333 -10.87 6.31 5.25
N PRO A 334 -11.54 7.42 4.92
CA PRO A 334 -13.00 7.47 4.88
C PRO A 334 -13.52 6.74 3.65
N ILE A 335 -14.64 6.05 3.83
CA ILE A 335 -15.48 5.45 2.78
C ILE A 335 -14.74 4.40 1.95
N VAL A 336 -15.05 3.15 2.24
CA VAL A 336 -14.80 2.03 1.35
C VAL A 336 -16.14 1.52 0.85
N ASP A 337 -16.14 0.77 -0.24
CA ASP A 337 -17.36 0.14 -0.75
C ASP A 337 -18.03 -0.73 0.33
N ASN A 338 -19.35 -0.91 0.23
CA ASN A 338 -20.12 -1.61 1.25
C ASN A 338 -19.55 -3.01 1.50
N ASN A 339 -19.15 -3.27 2.76
CA ASN A 339 -18.49 -4.50 3.23
C ASN A 339 -17.06 -4.73 2.73
N ALA A 340 -16.46 -3.81 1.98
CA ALA A 340 -15.04 -3.86 1.66
C ALA A 340 -14.20 -3.66 2.93
N LEU A 341 -12.95 -4.15 2.89
CA LEU A 341 -12.04 -4.07 4.02
C LEU A 341 -11.66 -2.59 4.30
N PRO A 342 -11.62 -2.17 5.58
CA PRO A 342 -11.24 -0.81 5.92
C PRO A 342 -9.77 -0.54 5.54
N GLN A 343 -9.47 0.69 5.15
CA GLN A 343 -8.09 1.10 4.83
C GLN A 343 -7.58 2.13 5.83
N TYR A 344 -6.28 2.09 6.10
CA TYR A 344 -5.60 3.03 7.00
C TYR A 344 -4.33 3.55 6.35
N LEU A 345 -4.11 4.86 6.43
CA LEU A 345 -2.85 5.50 6.06
C LEU A 345 -1.99 5.70 7.29
N TRP A 346 -0.79 5.17 7.26
CA TRP A 346 0.22 5.33 8.29
C TRP A 346 1.29 6.32 7.86
N ILE A 347 1.81 7.09 8.81
CA ILE A 347 2.82 8.12 8.58
C ILE A 347 3.84 8.10 9.71
N GLU A 348 5.12 8.03 9.34
CA GLU A 348 6.27 7.96 10.24
C GLU A 348 7.30 9.04 9.88
N ASN A 349 7.99 9.58 10.87
CA ASN A 349 9.11 10.51 10.64
C ASN A 349 10.43 9.82 10.95
N HIS A 350 11.24 9.55 9.93
CA HIS A 350 12.58 8.97 10.05
C HIS A 350 13.61 10.06 9.78
N SER A 351 13.93 10.86 10.79
CA SER A 351 14.72 12.08 10.65
C SER A 351 16.11 11.97 11.28
N LEU A 352 16.28 11.02 12.21
CA LEU A 352 17.51 10.78 12.93
C LEU A 352 18.04 9.38 12.55
N ALA A 353 19.23 9.31 11.97
CA ALA A 353 19.91 8.02 11.76
C ALA A 353 20.62 7.60 13.07
N GLN A 354 19.84 7.39 14.12
CA GLN A 354 20.34 6.94 15.42
C GLN A 354 20.47 5.42 15.50
N SER A 355 19.57 4.70 14.82
CA SER A 355 19.62 3.24 14.71
C SER A 355 20.38 2.82 13.46
N GLU A 356 21.19 1.76 13.58
CA GLU A 356 21.86 1.14 12.44
C GLU A 356 20.90 0.30 11.57
N PHE A 357 19.70 0.03 12.08
CA PHE A 357 18.67 -0.74 11.37
C PHE A 357 17.77 0.15 10.50
N ASP A 358 17.79 1.46 10.73
CA ASP A 358 16.92 2.43 10.07
C ASP A 358 17.41 2.83 8.67
N PHE A 359 16.61 3.67 8.00
CA PHE A 359 17.03 4.38 6.80
C PHE A 359 18.32 5.18 7.02
N ASN A 360 19.21 5.07 6.04
CA ASN A 360 20.46 5.82 6.05
C ASN A 360 20.22 7.35 5.95
N TYR A 361 21.29 8.13 6.17
CA TYR A 361 21.21 9.60 6.21
C TYR A 361 20.50 10.23 4.99
N ASN A 362 20.75 9.71 3.79
CA ASN A 362 20.21 10.28 2.55
C ASN A 362 18.72 9.96 2.33
N ARG A 363 18.20 8.95 3.03
CA ARG A 363 16.84 8.43 2.91
C ARG A 363 15.95 8.81 4.08
N ARG A 364 16.30 9.87 4.81
CA ARG A 364 15.45 10.38 5.90
C ARG A 364 14.18 11.03 5.35
N GLY A 365 13.19 11.29 6.20
CA GLY A 365 12.00 12.09 5.91
C GLY A 365 10.73 11.46 6.44
N ILE A 366 9.60 11.92 5.92
CA ILE A 366 8.30 11.32 6.23
C ILE A 366 8.08 10.11 5.32
N TYR A 367 7.75 8.97 5.90
CA TYR A 367 7.37 7.76 5.18
C TYR A 367 5.90 7.46 5.39
N ALA A 368 5.25 6.89 4.37
CA ALA A 368 3.85 6.53 4.43
C ALA A 368 3.57 5.15 3.82
N PHE A 369 2.55 4.48 4.35
CA PHE A 369 2.05 3.21 3.83
C PHE A 369 0.57 3.02 4.13
N VAL A 370 -0.09 2.21 3.31
CA VAL A 370 -1.50 1.84 3.42
C VAL A 370 -1.62 0.44 4.01
N GLN A 371 -2.50 0.29 4.98
CA GLN A 371 -2.98 -0.99 5.51
C GLN A 371 -4.40 -1.22 4.96
N VAL A 372 -4.72 -2.46 4.56
CA VAL A 372 -6.05 -2.90 4.13
C VAL A 372 -6.51 -4.07 5.01
N GLY A 373 -7.55 -3.84 5.80
CA GLY A 373 -8.00 -4.76 6.84
C GLY A 373 -6.91 -5.02 7.89
N LYS A 374 -6.87 -6.23 8.44
CA LYS A 374 -5.83 -6.69 9.39
C LYS A 374 -5.70 -5.84 10.66
N GLU A 375 -6.74 -5.11 11.02
CA GLU A 375 -6.82 -4.26 12.21
C GLU A 375 -7.24 -5.00 13.48
N ASP A 376 -7.77 -6.21 13.36
CA ASP A 376 -8.09 -7.03 14.53
C ASP A 376 -6.79 -7.54 15.17
N LYS A 377 -6.64 -7.29 16.47
CA LYS A 377 -5.57 -7.85 17.32
C LYS A 377 -6.04 -9.10 18.05
N SER A 378 -7.35 -9.27 18.22
CA SER A 378 -7.96 -10.47 18.79
C SER A 378 -8.16 -11.54 17.71
N ASN A 379 -8.13 -12.83 18.07
CA ASN A 379 -8.40 -13.95 17.14
C ASN A 379 -7.51 -14.00 15.88
N VAL A 380 -6.38 -13.31 15.91
CA VAL A 380 -5.40 -13.14 14.83
C VAL A 380 -4.81 -14.46 14.32
N TYR A 381 -4.88 -15.51 15.11
CA TYR A 381 -4.31 -16.82 14.80
C TYR A 381 -5.37 -17.90 14.54
N SER A 382 -6.65 -17.50 14.50
CA SER A 382 -7.74 -18.39 14.13
C SER A 382 -7.71 -18.71 12.62
N SER A 383 -8.39 -19.76 12.18
CA SER A 383 -8.54 -20.02 10.73
C SER A 383 -9.24 -18.89 9.98
N GLU A 384 -9.99 -18.01 10.67
CA GLU A 384 -10.61 -16.82 10.08
C GLU A 384 -9.58 -15.70 9.80
N SER A 385 -8.37 -15.77 10.36
CA SER A 385 -7.29 -14.81 10.11
C SER A 385 -6.64 -14.95 8.73
N SER A 386 -7.02 -15.99 7.98
CA SER A 386 -6.82 -16.09 6.53
C SER A 386 -7.70 -15.12 5.73
N SER A 387 -8.47 -14.25 6.40
CA SER A 387 -9.19 -13.14 5.78
C SER A 387 -8.28 -12.35 4.82
N PRO A 388 -8.75 -11.95 3.64
CA PRO A 388 -7.95 -11.17 2.70
C PRO A 388 -7.48 -9.86 3.32
N GLY A 389 -6.42 -9.27 2.78
CA GLY A 389 -5.94 -7.95 3.19
C GLY A 389 -4.44 -7.77 2.95
N ASN A 390 -3.96 -6.57 3.21
CA ASN A 390 -2.54 -6.24 3.15
C ASN A 390 -2.15 -5.52 4.44
N TYR A 391 -1.14 -6.05 5.13
CA TYR A 391 -0.63 -5.42 6.35
C TYR A 391 -0.05 -4.04 6.05
N LEU A 392 0.87 -3.98 5.08
CA LEU A 392 1.54 -2.75 4.68
C LEU A 392 1.68 -2.71 3.17
N PHE A 393 1.47 -1.53 2.61
CA PHE A 393 1.63 -1.24 1.19
C PHE A 393 2.19 0.18 1.03
N PRO A 394 3.48 0.36 0.69
CA PRO A 394 4.10 1.67 0.67
C PRO A 394 3.35 2.72 -0.16
N LEU A 395 3.44 3.97 0.26
CA LEU A 395 2.95 5.13 -0.47
C LEU A 395 4.12 6.11 -0.65
N PRO A 396 5.09 5.80 -1.53
CA PRO A 396 6.33 6.55 -1.61
C PRO A 396 6.14 7.93 -2.24
N ALA A 397 6.96 8.89 -1.81
CA ALA A 397 6.97 10.27 -2.32
C ALA A 397 7.32 10.38 -3.80
N SER A 398 8.00 9.36 -4.36
CA SER A 398 8.28 9.25 -5.79
C SER A 398 7.02 9.21 -6.65
N GLY A 399 5.87 8.84 -6.06
CA GLY A 399 4.60 8.77 -6.76
C GLY A 399 4.34 7.44 -7.45
N ARG A 400 3.19 7.40 -8.13
CA ARG A 400 2.63 6.26 -8.85
C ARG A 400 2.51 6.56 -10.34
N PHE A 401 2.77 5.55 -11.16
CA PHE A 401 2.88 5.69 -12.60
C PHE A 401 2.31 4.48 -13.31
N ASP A 402 1.85 4.72 -14.52
CA ASP A 402 1.78 3.70 -15.56
C ASP A 402 3.17 3.56 -16.16
N PHE A 403 3.92 2.57 -15.67
CA PHE A 403 5.30 2.35 -16.09
C PHE A 403 5.40 1.81 -17.52
N LYS A 404 6.54 2.10 -18.15
CA LYS A 404 7.01 1.41 -19.35
C LYS A 404 8.08 0.38 -18.98
N TYR A 405 8.02 -0.76 -19.63
CA TYR A 405 8.87 -1.92 -19.32
C TYR A 405 9.68 -2.35 -20.54
N ASP A 406 10.92 -2.72 -20.28
CA ASP A 406 11.73 -3.56 -21.15
C ASP A 406 11.94 -4.89 -20.41
N ILE A 407 11.05 -5.85 -20.70
CA ILE A 407 10.97 -7.15 -20.01
C ILE A 407 12.26 -7.95 -20.21
N PRO A 408 12.80 -8.14 -21.44
CA PRO A 408 14.03 -8.89 -21.67
C PRO A 408 15.24 -8.34 -20.90
N ASN A 409 15.30 -7.01 -20.68
CA ASN A 409 16.39 -6.36 -19.96
C ASN A 409 16.09 -6.11 -18.48
N THR A 410 14.95 -6.59 -17.97
CA THR A 410 14.49 -6.40 -16.57
C THR A 410 14.54 -4.95 -16.12
N LEU A 411 14.06 -4.04 -16.97
CA LEU A 411 14.19 -2.59 -16.83
C LEU A 411 12.82 -1.88 -16.80
N ILE A 412 12.72 -0.88 -15.92
CA ILE A 412 11.63 0.11 -15.89
C ILE A 412 12.11 1.41 -16.54
N ASP A 413 11.37 1.91 -17.51
CA ASP A 413 11.66 3.16 -18.22
C ASP A 413 10.85 4.33 -17.63
N LEU A 414 11.47 5.10 -16.73
CA LEU A 414 10.84 6.23 -16.07
C LEU A 414 10.65 7.43 -17.01
N ASP A 415 11.49 7.59 -18.03
CA ASP A 415 11.40 8.71 -18.98
C ASP A 415 10.11 8.68 -19.79
N ASN A 416 9.61 7.48 -20.06
CA ASN A 416 8.38 7.24 -20.82
C ASN A 416 7.19 6.83 -19.94
N SER A 417 7.32 6.91 -18.62
CA SER A 417 6.25 6.58 -17.68
C SER A 417 5.32 7.75 -17.45
N VAL A 418 4.03 7.46 -17.23
CA VAL A 418 2.99 8.51 -17.10
C VAL A 418 2.44 8.51 -15.68
N PRO A 419 2.34 9.66 -14.98
CA PRO A 419 1.73 9.73 -13.66
C PRO A 419 0.33 9.13 -13.62
N ASN A 420 0.08 8.30 -12.61
CA ASN A 420 -1.21 7.69 -12.30
C ASN A 420 -1.37 7.60 -10.77
N PRO A 421 -1.65 8.72 -10.09
CA PRO A 421 -1.67 8.81 -8.63
C PRO A 421 -2.74 7.94 -7.94
N LEU A 422 -3.80 7.54 -8.64
CA LEU A 422 -4.93 6.80 -8.06
C LEU A 422 -4.78 5.29 -8.20
N THR A 423 -4.35 4.78 -9.37
CA THR A 423 -4.31 3.34 -9.66
C THR A 423 -2.94 2.84 -10.16
N GLY A 424 -1.96 3.74 -10.28
CA GLY A 424 -0.63 3.41 -10.80
C GLY A 424 0.23 2.57 -9.86
N TYR A 425 1.29 1.98 -10.40
CA TYR A 425 2.33 1.31 -9.64
C TYR A 425 3.41 2.27 -9.15
N HIS A 426 4.18 1.87 -8.12
CA HIS A 426 5.35 2.60 -7.68
C HIS A 426 6.59 1.69 -7.68
N LEU A 427 7.77 2.29 -7.55
CA LEU A 427 9.06 1.59 -7.64
C LEU A 427 9.28 0.55 -6.54
N LEU A 428 8.70 0.74 -5.35
CA LEU A 428 8.76 -0.26 -4.26
C LEU A 428 7.89 -1.51 -4.49
N MET A 429 7.20 -1.63 -5.64
CA MET A 429 6.39 -2.81 -5.98
C MET A 429 7.16 -3.81 -6.85
N ARG A 430 6.92 -5.11 -6.62
CA ARG A 430 7.05 -6.15 -7.64
C ARG A 430 5.76 -6.22 -8.43
N GLN A 431 5.82 -5.84 -9.70
CA GLN A 431 4.64 -5.40 -10.46
C GLN A 431 4.03 -6.57 -11.23
N GLY A 432 2.72 -6.77 -11.15
CA GLY A 432 2.03 -7.70 -12.04
C GLY A 432 1.92 -7.08 -13.42
N ILE A 433 2.56 -7.65 -14.43
CA ILE A 433 2.53 -7.13 -15.81
C ILE A 433 2.17 -8.25 -16.79
N ASN A 434 1.60 -7.87 -17.92
CA ASN A 434 1.31 -8.81 -19.00
C ASN A 434 2.59 -9.24 -19.73
N GLY A 435 2.64 -10.50 -20.17
CA GLY A 435 3.74 -11.03 -21.00
C GLY A 435 4.97 -11.50 -20.23
N LEU A 436 4.82 -11.82 -18.94
CA LEU A 436 5.83 -12.57 -18.18
C LEU A 436 5.79 -14.07 -18.51
N ASP A 437 4.58 -14.59 -18.78
CA ASP A 437 4.34 -15.91 -19.33
C ASP A 437 3.88 -15.84 -20.79
N ASN A 438 3.48 -16.99 -21.33
CA ASN A 438 2.89 -17.10 -22.67
C ASN A 438 1.39 -16.76 -22.68
N GLU A 439 0.77 -16.34 -21.56
CA GLU A 439 -0.66 -16.01 -21.47
C GLU A 439 -0.88 -14.50 -21.62
N GLN A 440 -1.35 -14.05 -22.79
CA GLN A 440 -1.49 -12.61 -23.06
C GLN A 440 -2.78 -11.97 -22.52
N GLU A 441 -3.74 -12.78 -22.07
CA GLU A 441 -5.06 -12.32 -21.59
C GLU A 441 -5.21 -12.35 -20.07
N LYS A 442 -4.21 -12.86 -19.36
CA LYS A 442 -4.23 -13.02 -17.90
C LYS A 442 -2.90 -12.62 -17.29
N ILE A 443 -2.96 -12.00 -16.11
CA ILE A 443 -1.79 -11.77 -15.28
C ILE A 443 -1.83 -12.78 -14.14
N ASN A 444 -0.86 -13.67 -14.09
CA ASN A 444 -0.74 -14.62 -13.00
C ASN A 444 -0.26 -13.91 -11.73
N PRO A 445 -0.99 -13.97 -10.59
CA PRO A 445 -0.55 -13.36 -9.34
C PRO A 445 0.79 -13.90 -8.81
N THR A 446 1.26 -15.07 -9.25
CA THR A 446 2.58 -15.57 -8.86
C THR A 446 3.72 -15.01 -9.71
N GLU A 447 3.41 -14.35 -10.82
CA GLU A 447 4.39 -13.83 -11.76
C GLU A 447 4.48 -12.32 -11.63
N LEU A 448 5.51 -11.89 -10.91
CA LEU A 448 5.75 -10.48 -10.63
C LEU A 448 7.05 -10.05 -11.28
N PHE A 449 7.00 -8.93 -11.99
CA PHE A 449 8.17 -8.32 -12.59
C PHE A 449 9.07 -7.74 -11.51
N LEU A 450 10.28 -8.27 -11.43
CA LEU A 450 11.34 -7.80 -10.56
C LEU A 450 12.41 -7.11 -11.41
N ALA A 451 12.29 -5.78 -11.52
CA ALA A 451 13.29 -4.98 -12.20
C ALA A 451 14.61 -4.93 -11.39
N ASN A 452 15.73 -4.95 -12.10
CA ASN A 452 17.06 -4.70 -11.53
C ASN A 452 17.72 -3.46 -12.14
N LYS A 453 17.01 -2.75 -13.01
CA LYS A 453 17.44 -1.54 -13.70
C LYS A 453 16.31 -0.53 -13.82
N ILE A 454 16.69 0.74 -13.82
CA ILE A 454 15.82 1.87 -14.18
C ILE A 454 16.48 2.67 -15.30
N LYS A 455 15.68 3.18 -16.23
CA LYS A 455 16.09 4.22 -17.17
C LYS A 455 15.52 5.56 -16.72
N LEU A 456 16.39 6.55 -16.53
CA LEU A 456 16.03 7.91 -16.13
C LEU A 456 17.01 8.90 -16.77
N ASN A 457 16.50 9.97 -17.38
CA ASN A 457 17.23 10.97 -18.15
C ASN A 457 18.16 10.34 -19.21
N ASP A 458 17.64 9.37 -19.96
CA ASP A 458 18.37 8.57 -20.95
C ASP A 458 19.55 7.73 -20.41
N GLN A 459 19.67 7.61 -19.08
CA GLN A 459 20.69 6.79 -18.43
C GLN A 459 20.08 5.52 -17.84
N THR A 460 20.72 4.37 -18.08
CA THR A 460 20.38 3.11 -17.42
C THR A 460 21.20 2.96 -16.14
N ILE A 461 20.51 2.81 -15.02
CA ILE A 461 21.09 2.65 -13.69
C ILE A 461 20.79 1.22 -13.22
N ASN A 462 21.83 0.48 -12.83
CA ASN A 462 21.67 -0.82 -12.16
C ASN A 462 21.22 -0.58 -10.72
N HIS A 463 19.95 -0.87 -10.44
CA HIS A 463 19.32 -0.62 -9.16
C HIS A 463 18.06 -1.49 -9.04
N TYR A 464 17.93 -2.24 -7.94
CA TYR A 464 16.69 -2.95 -7.61
C TYR A 464 15.71 -1.95 -7.00
N PRO A 465 14.66 -1.51 -7.72
CA PRO A 465 13.83 -0.40 -7.25
C PRO A 465 13.05 -0.73 -5.98
N THR A 466 12.80 -2.03 -5.74
CA THR A 466 12.15 -2.53 -4.52
C THR A 466 12.96 -2.26 -3.25
N PHE A 467 14.28 -2.06 -3.36
CA PHE A 467 15.15 -1.73 -2.21
C PHE A 467 15.11 -0.23 -1.87
N GLY A 468 14.39 0.57 -2.66
CA GLY A 468 14.16 1.98 -2.42
C GLY A 468 15.36 2.89 -2.68
N ASN A 469 15.11 4.19 -2.63
CA ASN A 469 16.07 5.25 -2.90
C ASN A 469 15.71 6.54 -2.12
N ASP A 470 16.49 7.61 -2.35
CA ASP A 470 16.38 8.89 -1.64
C ASP A 470 15.08 9.66 -1.97
N ASN A 471 14.33 9.25 -2.99
CA ASN A 471 13.05 9.86 -3.38
C ASN A 471 11.82 9.17 -2.78
N ASP A 472 12.00 8.13 -1.95
CA ASP A 472 10.87 7.44 -1.33
C ASP A 472 10.23 8.26 -0.20
N ALA A 473 11.01 9.13 0.46
CA ALA A 473 10.58 9.92 1.60
C ALA A 473 10.00 11.28 1.19
N PHE A 474 8.92 11.69 1.85
CA PHE A 474 8.33 13.02 1.70
C PHE A 474 9.18 14.04 2.47
N ARG A 475 9.41 15.20 1.85
CA ARG A 475 10.26 16.29 2.33
C ARG A 475 9.66 17.63 1.99
N LEU A 476 9.97 18.65 2.80
CA LEU A 476 9.45 20.00 2.57
C LEU A 476 9.87 20.57 1.20
N ASN A 477 11.09 20.24 0.75
CA ASN A 477 11.70 20.81 -0.45
C ASN A 477 11.58 19.95 -1.71
N THR A 478 11.07 18.72 -1.64
CA THR A 478 10.90 17.85 -2.83
C THR A 478 9.44 17.48 -3.05
N CYS A 479 8.87 16.69 -2.14
CA CYS A 479 7.47 16.26 -2.17
C CYS A 479 6.88 16.42 -0.76
N LYS A 480 6.21 17.54 -0.52
CA LYS A 480 5.75 17.92 0.82
C LYS A 480 4.31 17.54 1.13
N LYS A 481 3.53 17.04 0.17
CA LYS A 481 2.08 16.92 0.30
C LYS A 481 1.52 15.68 -0.37
N ILE A 482 0.54 15.07 0.29
CA ILE A 482 -0.32 14.01 -0.22
C ILE A 482 -1.76 14.56 -0.25
N SER A 483 -2.39 14.66 -1.41
CA SER A 483 -3.78 15.07 -1.61
C SER A 483 -4.34 14.57 -2.95
N ILE A 484 -5.60 14.86 -3.26
CA ILE A 484 -6.19 14.56 -4.59
C ILE A 484 -5.44 15.22 -5.76
N SER A 485 -4.67 16.28 -5.49
CA SER A 485 -3.96 17.08 -6.48
C SER A 485 -2.48 16.71 -6.63
N THR A 486 -2.00 15.68 -5.92
CA THR A 486 -0.58 15.28 -5.91
C THR A 486 -0.39 13.84 -6.39
N ASN A 487 0.88 13.48 -6.61
CA ASN A 487 1.29 12.11 -6.85
C ASN A 487 2.37 11.73 -5.82
N PRO A 488 2.10 10.80 -4.89
CA PRO A 488 0.88 9.99 -4.78
C PRO A 488 -0.32 10.76 -4.21
N SER A 489 -1.50 10.12 -4.28
CA SER A 489 -2.77 10.64 -3.75
C SER A 489 -3.10 10.04 -2.37
N SER A 490 -3.95 10.73 -1.62
CA SER A 490 -4.42 10.36 -0.26
C SER A 490 -5.67 9.48 -0.26
N GLN A 491 -6.20 9.12 -1.43
CA GLN A 491 -7.48 8.43 -1.54
C GLN A 491 -7.37 6.93 -1.24
N VAL A 492 -8.52 6.32 -0.93
CA VAL A 492 -8.63 4.86 -0.82
C VAL A 492 -8.15 4.20 -2.10
N LEU A 493 -7.45 3.07 -1.94
CA LEU A 493 -6.91 2.32 -3.06
C LEU A 493 -7.94 1.33 -3.56
N GLN A 494 -7.97 1.12 -4.88
CA GLN A 494 -8.70 -0.01 -5.42
C GLN A 494 -8.05 -1.31 -4.95
N THR A 495 -8.87 -2.26 -4.50
CA THR A 495 -8.40 -3.59 -4.11
C THR A 495 -8.84 -4.62 -5.12
N TYR A 496 -8.07 -5.70 -5.20
CA TYR A 496 -8.44 -6.91 -5.92
C TYR A 496 -7.98 -8.11 -5.11
N ILE A 497 -8.92 -8.90 -4.58
CA ILE A 497 -8.60 -10.08 -3.78
C ILE A 497 -8.10 -11.19 -4.71
N THR A 498 -6.86 -11.63 -4.50
CA THR A 498 -6.17 -12.58 -5.40
C THR A 498 -6.68 -14.02 -5.32
N SER A 499 -7.79 -14.28 -4.61
CA SER A 499 -8.39 -15.62 -4.45
C SER A 499 -9.87 -15.54 -4.11
N ASN A 500 -10.62 -16.64 -4.29
CA ASN A 500 -12.08 -16.64 -4.12
C ASN A 500 -12.49 -16.54 -2.64
N PHE A 501 -12.72 -15.32 -2.15
CA PHE A 501 -13.33 -15.04 -0.85
C PHE A 501 -14.72 -14.41 -1.04
N PRO A 502 -15.80 -15.21 -1.12
CA PRO A 502 -17.14 -14.71 -1.47
C PRO A 502 -17.74 -13.74 -0.45
N ASN A 503 -17.19 -13.66 0.76
CA ASN A 503 -17.71 -12.82 1.84
C ASN A 503 -17.05 -11.43 1.93
N TYR A 504 -15.98 -11.18 1.17
CA TYR A 504 -15.25 -9.91 1.17
C TYR A 504 -15.27 -9.33 -0.25
N PRO A 505 -16.07 -8.30 -0.53
CA PRO A 505 -16.02 -7.63 -1.81
C PRO A 505 -14.74 -6.77 -1.92
N ASP A 506 -14.31 -6.57 -3.15
CA ASP A 506 -13.28 -5.60 -3.49
C ASP A 506 -13.79 -4.16 -3.26
N ASN A 507 -12.87 -3.27 -2.90
CA ASN A 507 -13.06 -1.83 -3.03
C ASN A 507 -12.74 -1.45 -4.48
N ASP A 508 -13.76 -1.39 -5.32
CA ASP A 508 -13.62 -1.08 -6.75
C ASP A 508 -13.73 0.43 -7.02
N THR A 509 -14.21 1.21 -6.04
CA THR A 509 -14.46 2.65 -6.18
C THR A 509 -13.44 3.50 -5.41
N ILE A 510 -13.02 4.59 -6.05
CA ILE A 510 -12.14 5.61 -5.48
C ILE A 510 -13.00 6.78 -5.01
N HIS A 511 -13.20 6.85 -3.70
CA HIS A 511 -14.02 7.87 -3.05
C HIS A 511 -13.20 9.13 -2.76
N LEU A 512 -13.52 10.27 -3.38
CA LEU A 512 -12.82 11.53 -3.14
C LEU A 512 -13.21 12.13 -1.78
N SER A 513 -12.25 12.20 -0.87
CA SER A 513 -12.45 12.44 0.56
C SER A 513 -11.95 13.78 1.09
N GLY A 514 -11.32 14.61 0.24
CA GLY A 514 -10.72 15.89 0.65
C GLY A 514 -9.55 15.75 1.63
N LEU A 515 -9.15 14.52 1.98
CA LEU A 515 -8.01 14.26 2.86
C LEU A 515 -6.74 14.84 2.24
N SER A 516 -6.00 15.64 3.01
CA SER A 516 -4.63 15.99 2.67
C SER A 516 -3.73 15.96 3.89
N ILE A 517 -2.47 15.58 3.67
CA ILE A 517 -1.39 15.70 4.64
C ILE A 517 -0.28 16.54 4.00
N GLU A 518 0.15 17.59 4.68
CA GLU A 518 1.20 18.49 4.20
C GLU A 518 2.28 18.69 5.27
N ILE A 519 3.54 18.55 4.90
CA ILE A 519 4.69 18.98 5.69
C ILE A 519 4.72 20.51 5.66
N ILE A 520 4.59 21.11 6.84
CA ILE A 520 4.63 22.57 7.02
C ILE A 520 6.04 23.00 7.44
N GLU A 521 6.73 22.16 8.22
CA GLU A 521 8.07 22.47 8.72
C GLU A 521 8.87 21.17 9.02
N GLU A 522 10.14 21.13 8.63
CA GLU A 522 11.09 20.07 8.99
C GLU A 522 12.13 20.61 9.97
N ASN A 523 12.64 19.77 10.87
CA ASN A 523 13.49 20.19 11.99
C ASN A 523 12.80 21.25 12.87
N TYR A 524 11.50 21.06 13.10
CA TYR A 524 10.69 21.88 13.97
C TYR A 524 11.23 21.83 15.40
N LEU A 525 11.80 22.94 15.88
CA LEU A 525 12.53 23.00 17.16
C LEU A 525 11.97 24.06 18.13
N PRO A 526 10.73 23.94 18.63
CA PRO A 526 10.40 24.46 19.94
C PRO A 526 11.26 23.79 21.02
N SER A 527 11.52 24.49 22.13
CA SER A 527 12.33 23.98 23.26
C SER A 527 11.81 22.69 23.93
N VAL A 528 10.67 22.17 23.49
CA VAL A 528 9.96 21.01 24.05
C VAL A 528 10.15 19.75 23.21
N TYR A 529 10.57 19.86 21.95
CA TYR A 529 10.74 18.72 21.04
C TYR A 529 12.22 18.47 20.73
N GLY A 530 12.59 17.20 20.51
CA GLY A 530 13.93 16.79 20.10
C GLY A 530 14.29 17.24 18.68
N SER A 531 15.58 17.13 18.32
CA SER A 531 16.06 17.33 16.95
C SER A 531 15.33 16.45 15.94
N GLY A 532 15.11 16.95 14.73
CA GLY A 532 14.53 16.17 13.62
C GLY A 532 12.99 16.10 13.61
N ALA A 533 12.30 16.71 14.57
CA ALA A 533 10.84 16.73 14.56
C ALA A 533 10.28 17.42 13.29
N THR A 534 9.14 16.94 12.82
CA THR A 534 8.47 17.42 11.60
C THR A 534 7.04 17.82 11.92
N LYS A 535 6.64 19.01 11.49
CA LYS A 535 5.28 19.53 11.65
C LYS A 535 4.45 19.23 10.41
N LEU A 536 3.33 18.55 10.61
CA LEU A 536 2.38 18.13 9.59
C LEU A 536 1.04 18.86 9.77
N LYS A 537 0.33 19.11 8.67
CA LYS A 537 -1.05 19.57 8.65
C LYS A 537 -1.93 18.52 8.00
N ILE A 538 -2.96 18.08 8.72
CA ILE A 538 -3.98 17.16 8.23
C ILE A 538 -5.28 17.95 8.02
N ARG A 539 -5.91 17.77 6.87
CA ARG A 539 -7.19 18.40 6.48
C ARG A 539 -8.11 17.37 5.84
N TRP A 540 -9.42 17.61 5.92
CA TRP A 540 -10.45 16.81 5.27
C TRP A 540 -11.21 17.57 4.17
N ASP A 541 -10.87 18.85 3.99
CA ASP A 541 -11.57 19.81 3.15
C ASP A 541 -10.70 20.29 1.98
N ASP A 542 -9.65 19.53 1.60
CA ASP A 542 -8.75 19.88 0.50
C ASP A 542 -9.22 19.29 -0.83
N TYR A 543 -10.27 19.91 -1.39
CA TYR A 543 -10.87 19.55 -2.67
C TYR A 543 -10.32 20.37 -3.86
N GLU A 544 -9.16 21.00 -3.70
CA GLU A 544 -8.56 21.85 -4.73
C GLU A 544 -7.56 21.06 -5.59
N VAL A 545 -7.78 21.04 -6.90
CA VAL A 545 -6.85 20.55 -7.92
C VAL A 545 -5.97 21.71 -8.39
N LYS A 546 -4.80 21.83 -7.75
CA LYS A 546 -3.80 22.90 -7.90
C LYS A 546 -2.73 22.62 -8.95
N ASN A 547 -2.68 21.39 -9.44
CA ASN A 547 -1.72 20.94 -10.45
C ASN A 547 -2.44 20.26 -11.59
N ASN A 548 -1.73 20.12 -12.71
CA ASN A 548 -2.06 19.16 -13.76
C ASN A 548 -2.07 17.74 -13.19
N VAL A 549 -3.22 17.04 -13.27
CA VAL A 549 -3.37 15.68 -12.72
C VAL A 549 -4.12 14.77 -13.68
N ARG A 550 -3.66 13.52 -13.75
CA ARG A 550 -4.31 12.45 -14.50
C ARG A 550 -4.95 11.47 -13.52
N TRP A 551 -6.24 11.25 -13.64
CA TRP A 551 -6.99 10.35 -12.79
C TRP A 551 -7.52 9.17 -13.62
N CYS A 552 -7.33 7.98 -13.06
CA CYS A 552 -7.71 6.71 -13.66
C CYS A 552 -8.47 5.85 -12.65
N GLY A 553 -9.48 5.10 -13.09
CA GLY A 553 -10.31 4.21 -12.26
C GLY A 553 -11.79 4.61 -12.23
N ASP A 554 -12.57 3.94 -11.37
CA ASP A 554 -13.95 4.36 -11.04
C ASP A 554 -13.89 5.32 -9.84
N ILE A 555 -14.30 6.57 -10.06
CA ILE A 555 -14.06 7.70 -9.17
C ILE A 555 -15.41 8.31 -8.81
N LEU A 556 -15.62 8.52 -7.52
CA LEU A 556 -16.84 9.09 -6.99
C LEU A 556 -16.56 10.38 -6.21
N LEU A 557 -17.27 11.43 -6.59
CA LEU A 557 -17.30 12.70 -5.86
C LEU A 557 -18.62 12.85 -5.11
N TYR A 558 -18.50 13.19 -3.84
CA TYR A 558 -19.58 13.53 -2.93
C TYR A 558 -19.66 15.04 -2.69
N PRO A 559 -20.80 15.58 -2.21
CA PRO A 559 -20.91 16.94 -1.73
C PRO A 559 -19.88 17.26 -0.61
N SER A 560 -19.32 18.47 -0.61
CA SER A 560 -18.17 18.90 0.22
C SER A 560 -18.33 18.74 1.73
N VAL A 561 -19.55 18.80 2.27
CA VAL A 561 -19.79 18.82 3.72
C VAL A 561 -20.46 17.57 4.28
N HIS A 562 -20.94 16.65 3.45
CA HIS A 562 -21.57 15.45 3.97
C HIS A 562 -21.39 14.24 3.04
N PHE A 563 -20.76 13.22 3.60
CA PHE A 563 -20.63 11.88 3.05
C PHE A 563 -21.95 11.07 3.08
N SER A 564 -23.10 11.75 3.12
CA SER A 564 -24.43 11.16 3.08
C SER A 564 -25.34 12.10 2.27
N ALA A 565 -25.68 11.69 1.05
CA ALA A 565 -26.58 12.42 0.15
C ALA A 565 -28.04 12.47 0.63
N ALA A 566 -28.40 11.71 1.67
CA ALA A 566 -29.79 11.42 1.99
C ALA A 566 -30.54 12.56 2.71
N ASN A 567 -29.85 13.51 3.37
CA ASN A 567 -30.50 14.55 4.19
C ASN A 567 -29.70 15.87 4.23
N LEU A 568 -29.34 16.43 3.08
CA LEU A 568 -28.69 17.75 3.03
C LEU A 568 -29.72 18.89 3.14
N PRO A 569 -29.49 19.90 4.01
CA PRO A 569 -30.18 21.19 3.91
C PRO A 569 -29.98 21.80 2.51
N LEU A 570 -31.00 22.43 1.95
CA LEU A 570 -31.01 23.02 0.59
C LEU A 570 -29.89 24.06 0.36
N ASP A 571 -29.35 24.61 1.43
CA ASP A 571 -28.30 25.62 1.53
C ASP A 571 -26.88 25.06 1.32
N VAL A 572 -26.70 23.73 1.44
CA VAL A 572 -25.43 23.03 1.19
C VAL A 572 -25.15 22.79 -0.31
N ALA A 573 -26.18 22.83 -1.16
CA ALA A 573 -26.07 22.54 -2.60
C ALA A 573 -25.20 23.53 -3.40
N ASN A 574 -24.69 24.59 -2.76
CA ASN A 574 -23.83 25.60 -3.37
C ASN A 574 -22.36 25.52 -2.94
N GLU A 575 -21.98 24.60 -2.06
CA GLU A 575 -20.58 24.45 -1.67
C GLU A 575 -19.79 23.63 -2.69
N ILE A 576 -18.58 24.10 -3.01
CA ILE A 576 -17.74 23.49 -4.03
C ILE A 576 -17.18 22.16 -3.51
N SER A 577 -17.58 21.08 -4.15
CA SER A 577 -17.13 19.71 -3.88
C SER A 577 -15.82 19.38 -4.57
N LEU A 578 -15.52 20.03 -5.70
CA LEU A 578 -14.24 19.91 -6.39
C LEU A 578 -13.91 21.23 -7.09
N LEU A 579 -12.73 21.79 -6.81
CA LEU A 579 -12.27 23.03 -7.43
C LEU A 579 -11.06 22.76 -8.34
N LEU A 580 -11.26 22.86 -9.65
CA LEU A 580 -10.14 22.85 -10.60
C LEU A 580 -9.59 24.27 -10.76
N LYS A 581 -8.38 24.50 -10.25
CA LYS A 581 -7.78 25.84 -10.20
C LYS A 581 -7.38 26.35 -11.58
N THR A 582 -7.28 27.68 -11.67
CA THR A 582 -6.96 28.45 -12.88
C THR A 582 -5.80 27.85 -13.68
N GLY A 583 -5.99 27.61 -14.98
CA GLY A 583 -4.94 27.12 -15.89
C GLY A 583 -4.55 25.65 -15.75
N ASN A 584 -5.07 24.92 -14.75
CA ASN A 584 -4.75 23.51 -14.55
C ASN A 584 -5.64 22.58 -15.36
N THR A 585 -5.13 21.37 -15.59
CA THR A 585 -5.79 20.33 -16.37
C THR A 585 -6.03 19.08 -15.54
N LEU A 586 -7.27 18.57 -15.59
CA LEU A 586 -7.65 17.25 -15.10
C LEU A 586 -7.86 16.32 -16.30
N TRP A 587 -7.05 15.27 -16.42
CA TRP A 587 -7.28 14.20 -17.39
C TRP A 587 -8.02 13.04 -16.73
N LEU A 588 -9.20 12.71 -17.24
CA LEU A 588 -9.88 11.45 -17.00
C LEU A 588 -9.47 10.51 -18.13
N ASP A 589 -8.60 9.58 -17.79
CA ASP A 589 -7.95 8.71 -18.77
C ASP A 589 -7.91 7.27 -18.27
N ARG A 590 -7.76 6.30 -19.17
CA ARG A 590 -7.63 4.89 -18.84
C ARG A 590 -6.19 4.54 -18.42
N GLY A 591 -6.04 4.04 -17.20
CA GLY A 591 -4.75 3.58 -16.67
C GLY A 591 -4.21 2.36 -17.42
N LYS A 592 -2.88 2.18 -17.42
CA LYS A 592 -2.20 0.98 -17.94
C LYS A 592 -1.68 0.06 -16.86
N SER A 593 -1.58 0.53 -15.62
CA SER A 593 -1.29 -0.31 -14.45
C SER A 593 -2.47 -1.25 -14.18
N PRO A 594 -2.27 -2.57 -14.21
CA PRO A 594 -3.35 -3.53 -14.02
C PRO A 594 -4.10 -3.35 -12.69
N THR A 595 -5.43 -3.33 -12.76
CA THR A 595 -6.35 -3.31 -11.61
C THR A 595 -7.16 -4.60 -11.48
N GLN A 596 -7.03 -5.53 -12.44
CA GLN A 596 -7.64 -6.87 -12.42
C GLN A 596 -6.75 -7.88 -13.17
N HIS A 597 -6.91 -9.18 -12.91
CA HIS A 597 -6.07 -10.21 -13.55
C HIS A 597 -6.47 -10.58 -14.96
N VAL A 598 -7.71 -10.31 -15.38
CA VAL A 598 -8.20 -10.68 -16.71
C VAL A 598 -8.25 -9.43 -17.58
N SER A 599 -7.76 -9.54 -18.81
CA SER A 599 -7.84 -8.48 -19.81
C SER A 599 -9.29 -8.04 -20.00
N TYR A 600 -9.57 -6.75 -19.84
CA TYR A 600 -10.88 -6.18 -20.10
C TYR A 600 -11.19 -6.11 -21.60
N GLU A 601 -10.22 -5.60 -22.37
CA GLU A 601 -10.29 -5.55 -23.84
C GLU A 601 -8.88 -5.42 -24.43
N GLN A 602 -8.77 -5.69 -25.73
CA GLN A 602 -7.57 -5.46 -26.51
C GLN A 602 -7.78 -4.29 -27.47
N ILE A 603 -6.86 -3.32 -27.49
CA ILE A 603 -6.88 -2.18 -28.42
C ILE A 603 -5.56 -2.16 -29.17
N SER A 604 -5.63 -2.22 -30.50
CA SER A 604 -4.44 -2.18 -31.38
C SER A 604 -3.35 -3.19 -31.00
N GLY A 605 -3.75 -4.38 -30.53
CA GLY A 605 -2.84 -5.44 -30.10
C GLY A 605 -2.41 -5.38 -28.63
N GLU A 606 -2.62 -4.26 -27.93
CA GLU A 606 -2.31 -4.10 -26.50
C GLU A 606 -3.50 -4.55 -25.64
N HIS A 607 -3.27 -5.48 -24.71
CA HIS A 607 -4.27 -5.89 -23.72
C HIS A 607 -4.31 -4.90 -22.56
N PHE A 608 -5.52 -4.49 -22.17
CA PHE A 608 -5.74 -3.60 -21.04
C PHE A 608 -6.41 -4.34 -19.90
N PHE A 609 -5.77 -4.30 -18.73
CA PHE A 609 -6.23 -4.93 -17.48
C PHE A 609 -6.90 -3.91 -16.56
N THR A 610 -7.51 -2.90 -17.15
CA THR A 610 -8.18 -1.78 -16.49
C THR A 610 -9.47 -1.50 -17.24
N GLN A 611 -10.49 -0.98 -16.57
CA GLN A 611 -11.67 -0.45 -17.26
C GLN A 611 -11.40 1.00 -17.71
N PRO A 612 -12.09 1.51 -18.74
CA PRO A 612 -12.11 2.95 -19.00
C PRO A 612 -12.56 3.71 -17.75
N SER A 613 -11.95 4.86 -17.50
CA SER A 613 -12.19 5.58 -16.25
C SER A 613 -13.58 6.18 -16.23
N ARG A 614 -14.21 6.15 -15.05
CA ARG A 614 -15.52 6.72 -14.84
C ARG A 614 -15.44 7.69 -13.67
N PHE A 615 -15.65 8.97 -13.93
CA PHE A 615 -15.79 9.95 -12.88
C PHE A 615 -17.27 10.30 -12.72
N THR A 616 -17.87 9.93 -11.59
CA THR A 616 -19.25 10.25 -11.24
C THR A 616 -19.30 11.37 -10.19
N ALA A 617 -19.94 12.49 -10.53
CA ALA A 617 -20.36 13.50 -9.56
C ALA A 617 -21.77 13.14 -9.07
N THR A 618 -21.89 12.78 -7.79
CA THR A 618 -23.17 12.34 -7.21
C THR A 618 -24.15 13.51 -7.06
N VAL A 619 -25.43 13.20 -6.84
CA VAL A 619 -26.47 14.21 -6.53
C VAL A 619 -25.97 15.27 -5.52
N ASN A 620 -26.22 16.55 -5.83
CA ASN A 620 -25.78 17.72 -5.06
C ASN A 620 -24.26 17.99 -5.03
N SER A 621 -23.44 17.21 -5.74
CA SER A 621 -22.02 17.53 -5.89
C SER A 621 -21.83 18.74 -6.80
N TYR A 622 -20.85 19.57 -6.49
CA TYR A 622 -20.55 20.78 -7.25
C TYR A 622 -19.08 20.84 -7.68
N ILE A 623 -18.84 20.76 -8.99
CA ILE A 623 -17.54 20.95 -9.62
C ILE A 623 -17.45 22.39 -10.14
N LEU A 624 -16.40 23.12 -9.76
CA LEU A 624 -16.09 24.45 -10.31
C LEU A 624 -14.76 24.39 -11.09
N GLN A 625 -14.80 24.78 -12.36
CA GLN A 625 -13.64 25.05 -13.19
C GLN A 625 -13.33 26.55 -13.19
N GLU A 626 -12.18 26.93 -12.61
CA GLU A 626 -11.70 28.32 -12.69
C GLU A 626 -11.22 28.68 -14.11
N TYR A 627 -10.83 29.95 -14.30
CA TYR A 627 -10.44 30.50 -15.58
C TYR A 627 -9.37 29.66 -16.28
N ASN A 628 -9.52 29.45 -17.59
CA ASN A 628 -8.55 28.73 -18.42
C ASN A 628 -8.22 27.29 -17.94
N SER A 629 -8.98 26.72 -17.00
CA SER A 629 -8.79 25.34 -16.56
C SER A 629 -9.43 24.34 -17.54
N THR A 630 -8.94 23.12 -17.60
CA THR A 630 -9.41 22.13 -18.58
C THR A 630 -9.72 20.78 -17.95
N ILE A 631 -10.87 20.20 -18.30
CA ILE A 631 -11.14 18.78 -18.08
C ILE A 631 -11.05 18.06 -19.42
N HIS A 632 -10.15 17.08 -19.52
CA HIS A 632 -10.03 16.19 -20.67
C HIS A 632 -10.61 14.82 -20.32
N VAL A 633 -11.50 14.30 -21.14
CA VAL A 633 -12.03 12.94 -21.00
C VAL A 633 -11.59 12.11 -22.19
N ASP A 634 -10.75 11.10 -22.00
CA ASP A 634 -10.12 10.38 -23.12
C ASP A 634 -10.14 8.87 -22.98
N ASN A 635 -9.78 8.15 -24.04
CA ASN A 635 -9.63 6.69 -24.05
C ASN A 635 -10.87 5.95 -23.52
N LYS A 636 -12.04 6.34 -24.03
CA LYS A 636 -13.38 5.82 -23.66
C LYS A 636 -13.80 6.13 -22.20
N SER A 637 -13.06 6.98 -21.50
CA SER A 637 -13.45 7.41 -20.15
C SER A 637 -14.74 8.24 -20.19
N THR A 638 -15.38 8.41 -19.03
CA THR A 638 -16.65 9.11 -18.90
C THR A 638 -16.64 10.06 -17.70
N LEU A 639 -17.13 11.28 -17.91
CA LEU A 639 -17.58 12.17 -16.84
C LEU A 639 -19.11 12.09 -16.76
N LEU A 640 -19.63 11.61 -15.63
CA LEU A 640 -21.06 11.45 -15.37
C LEU A 640 -21.50 12.44 -14.28
N LEU A 641 -22.45 13.31 -14.64
CA LEU A 641 -23.11 14.22 -13.71
C LEU A 641 -24.49 13.65 -13.35
N GLU A 642 -24.70 13.23 -12.10
CA GLU A 642 -26.02 12.78 -11.66
C GLU A 642 -27.03 13.92 -11.60
N ALA A 643 -28.32 13.59 -11.65
CA ALA A 643 -29.38 14.58 -11.51
C ALA A 643 -29.24 15.33 -10.18
N GLY A 644 -29.14 16.66 -10.23
CA GLY A 644 -28.91 17.51 -9.06
C GLY A 644 -27.44 17.83 -8.78
N SER A 645 -26.48 17.24 -9.50
CA SER A 645 -25.09 17.71 -9.49
C SER A 645 -24.91 18.94 -10.39
N LYS A 646 -23.84 19.70 -10.16
CA LYS A 646 -23.51 20.96 -10.85
C LYS A 646 -22.07 20.95 -11.36
N LEU A 647 -21.87 21.37 -12.61
CA LEU A 647 -20.57 21.75 -13.17
C LEU A 647 -20.65 23.22 -13.58
N GLU A 648 -19.83 24.08 -12.99
CA GLU A 648 -19.70 25.50 -13.34
C GLU A 648 -18.35 25.75 -14.00
N MET A 649 -18.37 26.53 -15.08
CA MET A 649 -17.22 26.78 -15.95
C MET A 649 -16.99 28.29 -16.08
N ASN A 650 -15.89 28.78 -15.52
CA ASN A 650 -15.50 30.18 -15.65
C ASN A 650 -14.92 30.47 -17.05
N SER A 651 -14.78 31.76 -17.37
CA SER A 651 -14.31 32.20 -18.69
C SER A 651 -12.99 31.52 -19.10
N GLY A 652 -12.94 31.04 -20.35
CA GLY A 652 -11.78 30.35 -20.91
C GLY A 652 -11.58 28.91 -20.43
N SER A 653 -12.35 28.43 -19.45
CA SER A 653 -12.31 27.00 -19.08
C SER A 653 -12.86 26.11 -20.20
N GLN A 654 -12.36 24.88 -20.26
CA GLN A 654 -12.63 23.94 -21.35
C GLN A 654 -13.02 22.56 -20.82
N LEU A 655 -13.90 21.89 -21.57
CA LEU A 655 -14.27 20.49 -21.37
C LEU A 655 -14.15 19.77 -22.72
N HIS A 656 -13.25 18.79 -22.81
CA HIS A 656 -12.91 18.12 -24.07
C HIS A 656 -13.35 16.65 -24.09
N ARG A 657 -13.79 16.19 -25.28
CA ARG A 657 -14.08 14.79 -25.66
C ARG A 657 -15.12 14.09 -24.77
N ILE A 658 -16.37 14.53 -24.84
CA ILE A 658 -17.48 13.98 -24.03
C ILE A 658 -18.13 12.75 -24.69
N LEU A 659 -18.25 11.65 -23.96
CA LEU A 659 -19.22 10.57 -24.20
C LEU A 659 -20.36 10.71 -23.17
N VAL A 660 -21.49 11.30 -23.56
CA VAL A 660 -22.66 11.45 -22.66
C VAL A 660 -23.43 10.12 -22.64
N SER A 661 -23.39 9.38 -21.52
CA SER A 661 -24.01 8.06 -21.42
C SER A 661 -25.40 8.00 -20.78
N ARG A 662 -26.02 9.11 -20.34
CA ARG A 662 -27.42 9.08 -19.88
C ARG A 662 -28.16 10.42 -19.97
N VAL A 663 -29.30 10.39 -20.67
CA VAL A 663 -30.28 11.48 -20.81
C VAL A 663 -31.25 11.48 -19.62
N LEU A 664 -31.45 12.66 -19.01
CA LEU A 664 -32.60 12.96 -18.15
C LEU A 664 -33.88 12.74 -18.96
N ARG A 665 -34.72 11.77 -18.57
CA ARG A 665 -36.01 11.50 -19.23
C ARG A 665 -37.02 12.59 -18.84
N PRO A 666 -37.62 13.33 -19.78
CA PRO A 666 -38.89 13.98 -19.54
C PRO A 666 -39.99 12.92 -19.59
N MET A 667 -40.86 12.88 -18.59
CA MET A 667 -42.10 12.11 -18.69
C MET A 667 -43.01 12.77 -19.75
N GLY A 668 -43.39 12.00 -20.77
CA GLY A 668 -44.53 12.28 -21.66
C GLY A 668 -44.18 12.86 -23.04
N THR A 669 -43.73 12.01 -23.98
CA THR A 669 -43.60 12.38 -25.40
C THR A 669 -44.16 11.33 -26.35
N SER A 670 -44.71 11.82 -27.47
CA SER A 670 -45.51 11.09 -28.47
C SER A 670 -44.64 10.28 -29.45
N SER A 671 -45.26 9.38 -30.25
CA SER A 671 -44.56 8.42 -31.11
C SER A 671 -43.68 9.03 -32.21
N ASN A 672 -43.94 10.26 -32.66
CA ASN A 672 -43.12 10.95 -33.66
C ASN A 672 -41.83 11.55 -33.08
N GLU A 673 -41.83 11.94 -31.80
CA GLU A 673 -40.62 12.41 -31.08
C GLU A 673 -39.65 11.25 -30.80
N ARG A 674 -40.16 10.02 -30.67
CA ARG A 674 -39.35 8.80 -30.52
C ARG A 674 -38.50 8.48 -31.75
N LYS A 675 -38.90 8.90 -32.95
CA LYS A 675 -38.16 8.64 -34.20
C LYS A 675 -36.97 9.60 -34.36
N GLY A 676 -37.16 10.89 -34.06
CA GLY A 676 -36.07 11.87 -34.06
C GLY A 676 -35.00 11.60 -33.00
N ILE A 677 -35.39 11.12 -31.81
CA ILE A 677 -34.46 10.72 -30.76
C ILE A 677 -33.64 9.48 -31.15
N ARG A 678 -34.26 8.49 -31.83
CA ARG A 678 -33.55 7.28 -32.31
C ARG A 678 -32.50 7.61 -33.38
N ASP A 679 -32.81 8.55 -34.27
CA ASP A 679 -31.88 9.03 -35.30
C ASP A 679 -30.70 9.82 -34.71
N ILE A 680 -30.87 10.49 -33.56
CA ILE A 680 -29.77 11.13 -32.81
C ILE A 680 -28.84 10.07 -32.22
N PHE A 681 -29.38 8.99 -31.63
CA PHE A 681 -28.57 7.94 -30.97
C PHE A 681 -27.87 6.96 -31.92
N GLU A 682 -28.47 6.58 -33.05
CA GLU A 682 -27.75 5.81 -34.08
C GLU A 682 -26.63 6.64 -34.73
N SER A 683 -26.75 7.97 -34.70
CA SER A 683 -25.74 8.87 -35.27
C SER A 683 -24.54 9.20 -34.39
N ILE A 684 -24.50 8.71 -33.14
CA ILE A 684 -23.36 8.80 -32.21
C ILE A 684 -22.57 7.47 -32.17
N LYS A 685 -23.15 6.37 -32.67
CA LYS A 685 -22.48 5.05 -32.72
C LYS A 685 -21.52 4.88 -33.90
N GLU A 686 -21.67 5.66 -34.96
CA GLU A 686 -20.72 5.61 -36.07
C GLU A 686 -19.55 6.54 -35.77
N ASN A 687 -18.38 5.95 -35.47
CA ASN A 687 -17.10 6.62 -35.66
C ASN A 687 -17.13 7.31 -37.04
N PRO A 688 -17.01 8.65 -37.14
CA PRO A 688 -16.70 9.22 -38.43
C PRO A 688 -15.29 8.72 -38.76
N LYS A 689 -15.20 7.72 -39.64
CA LYS A 689 -13.99 7.52 -40.45
C LYS A 689 -13.59 8.91 -40.94
N GLU A 690 -12.35 9.30 -40.69
CA GLU A 690 -11.74 10.59 -41.07
C GLU A 690 -12.50 11.23 -42.24
N SER A 691 -13.34 12.23 -41.95
CA SER A 691 -14.09 12.88 -43.01
C SER A 691 -13.08 13.59 -43.91
N LEU A 692 -13.05 13.22 -45.19
CA LEU A 692 -12.21 13.86 -46.23
C LEU A 692 -12.47 15.38 -46.35
N PHE A 693 -13.55 15.87 -45.73
CA PHE A 693 -13.96 17.26 -45.73
C PHE A 693 -13.95 17.83 -44.31
N SER A 694 -13.46 19.05 -44.15
CA SER A 694 -13.47 19.80 -42.90
C SER A 694 -14.46 20.96 -43.02
N PHE A 695 -15.50 20.99 -42.18
CA PHE A 695 -16.35 22.16 -42.05
C PHE A 695 -16.02 22.90 -40.74
N LYS A 696 -16.04 24.23 -40.75
CA LYS A 696 -15.77 25.08 -39.58
C LYS A 696 -16.78 26.22 -39.49
N LEU A 697 -17.18 26.54 -38.26
CA LEU A 697 -18.03 27.69 -37.93
C LEU A 697 -17.23 28.76 -37.18
N TYR A 698 -17.41 30.03 -37.57
CA TYR A 698 -16.83 31.18 -36.85
C TYR A 698 -17.73 32.41 -36.97
N PRO A 699 -17.89 33.25 -35.92
CA PRO A 699 -17.39 33.06 -34.56
C PRO A 699 -18.20 32.00 -33.78
N ASN A 700 -17.60 31.43 -32.74
CA ASN A 700 -18.26 30.57 -31.76
C ASN A 700 -17.63 30.86 -30.36
N PRO A 701 -18.33 31.51 -29.41
CA PRO A 701 -19.76 31.86 -29.43
C PRO A 701 -20.14 32.83 -30.56
N ALA A 702 -21.36 32.66 -31.06
CA ALA A 702 -21.89 33.35 -32.21
C ALA A 702 -22.90 34.43 -31.79
N GLY A 703 -22.73 35.64 -32.35
CA GLY A 703 -23.69 36.73 -32.25
C GLY A 703 -24.85 36.53 -33.23
N GLN A 704 -25.03 37.45 -34.18
CA GLN A 704 -26.15 37.43 -35.13
C GLN A 704 -25.92 36.53 -36.35
N HIS A 705 -24.65 36.22 -36.67
CA HIS A 705 -24.28 35.44 -37.84
C HIS A 705 -23.15 34.46 -37.52
N ILE A 706 -23.12 33.34 -38.23
CA ILE A 706 -21.98 32.41 -38.29
C ILE A 706 -21.52 32.24 -39.74
N GLN A 707 -20.22 32.08 -39.92
CA GLN A 707 -19.59 31.78 -41.19
C GLN A 707 -19.27 30.29 -41.27
N LEU A 708 -19.87 29.60 -42.23
CA LEU A 708 -19.55 28.23 -42.57
C LEU A 708 -18.46 28.21 -43.63
N THR A 709 -17.29 27.67 -43.28
CA THR A 709 -16.16 27.46 -44.18
C THR A 709 -15.91 25.98 -44.37
N SER A 710 -15.56 25.57 -45.59
CA SER A 710 -15.31 24.16 -45.90
C SER A 710 -14.41 24.01 -47.13
N ASN A 711 -13.63 22.92 -47.15
CA ASN A 711 -12.90 22.46 -48.34
C ASN A 711 -13.78 21.61 -49.29
N TYR A 712 -15.05 21.38 -48.95
CA TYR A 712 -16.03 20.70 -49.83
C TYR A 712 -16.45 21.60 -51.00
N SER A 713 -16.59 21.02 -52.19
CA SER A 713 -17.15 21.69 -53.37
C SER A 713 -18.37 20.92 -53.87
N GLY A 714 -19.54 21.54 -53.81
CA GLY A 714 -20.82 20.92 -54.17
C GLY A 714 -22.01 21.57 -53.48
N LEU A 715 -23.20 21.09 -53.81
CA LEU A 715 -24.44 21.52 -53.17
C LEU A 715 -24.52 20.90 -51.77
N ILE A 716 -24.68 21.73 -50.74
CA ILE A 716 -24.86 21.31 -49.35
C ILE A 716 -26.19 21.80 -48.79
N PHE A 717 -26.73 21.02 -47.86
CA PHE A 717 -27.95 21.30 -47.13
C PHE A 717 -27.61 21.37 -45.65
N CYS A 718 -27.92 22.50 -45.03
CA CYS A 718 -27.61 22.78 -43.65
C CYS A 718 -28.90 22.87 -42.84
N SER A 719 -29.15 21.87 -41.99
CA SER A 719 -30.27 21.84 -41.06
C SER A 719 -29.82 22.24 -39.67
N LEU A 720 -30.40 23.29 -39.12
CA LEU A 720 -30.06 23.82 -37.81
C LEU A 720 -31.06 23.34 -36.76
N TYR A 721 -30.57 22.73 -35.68
CA TYR A 721 -31.39 22.20 -34.59
C TYR A 721 -31.06 22.84 -33.26
N ASP A 722 -32.05 23.00 -32.39
CA ASP A 722 -31.83 23.32 -30.97
C ASP A 722 -31.41 22.08 -30.15
N ILE A 723 -31.07 22.28 -28.88
CA ILE A 723 -30.69 21.18 -27.97
C ILE A 723 -31.81 20.16 -27.73
N GLN A 724 -33.06 20.51 -27.99
CA GLN A 724 -34.20 19.60 -27.92
C GLN A 724 -34.42 18.83 -29.23
N GLY A 725 -33.59 19.05 -30.26
CA GLY A 725 -33.67 18.39 -31.56
C GLY A 725 -34.75 18.95 -32.48
N ARG A 726 -35.33 20.12 -32.16
CA ARG A 726 -36.29 20.80 -33.03
C ARG A 726 -35.55 21.50 -34.15
N LEU A 727 -36.02 21.34 -35.39
CA LEU A 727 -35.47 22.03 -36.55
C LEU A 727 -35.84 23.52 -36.45
N MET A 728 -34.83 24.37 -36.31
CA MET A 728 -34.97 25.81 -36.19
C MET A 728 -34.93 26.50 -37.54
N SER A 729 -34.04 26.06 -38.43
CA SER A 729 -33.85 26.66 -39.76
C SER A 729 -33.20 25.68 -40.72
N TYR A 730 -33.32 25.97 -42.01
CA TYR A 730 -32.78 25.14 -43.08
C TYR A 730 -32.22 26.04 -44.18
N TYR A 731 -31.00 25.72 -44.63
CA TYR A 731 -30.28 26.49 -45.63
C TYR A 731 -29.75 25.56 -46.73
N VAL A 732 -29.65 26.10 -47.94
CA VAL A 732 -29.07 25.39 -49.09
C VAL A 732 -27.99 26.26 -49.69
N PHE A 733 -26.77 25.73 -49.80
CA PHE A 733 -25.62 26.47 -50.32
C PHE A 733 -24.97 25.71 -51.47
N GLN A 734 -24.58 26.43 -52.52
CA GLN A 734 -23.60 25.93 -53.48
C GLN A 734 -22.20 26.25 -52.95
N GLN A 735 -21.55 25.28 -52.31
CA GLN A 735 -20.24 25.47 -51.71
C GLN A 735 -19.16 25.37 -52.79
N GLN A 736 -18.36 26.43 -52.98
CA GLN A 736 -17.24 26.50 -53.93
C GLN A 736 -15.98 27.03 -53.23
N HIS A 737 -15.51 26.34 -52.19
CA HIS A 737 -14.34 26.73 -51.37
C HIS A 737 -14.43 28.11 -50.67
N ASN A 738 -15.60 28.75 -50.64
CA ASN A 738 -15.82 30.08 -50.05
C ASN A 738 -16.58 30.00 -48.71
N SER A 739 -16.50 31.06 -47.91
CA SER A 739 -17.28 31.22 -46.67
C SER A 739 -18.75 31.53 -46.99
N GLN A 740 -19.70 30.89 -46.31
CA GLN A 740 -21.14 31.17 -46.41
C GLN A 740 -21.67 31.68 -45.08
N ALA A 741 -22.39 32.80 -45.09
CA ALA A 741 -22.99 33.36 -43.90
C ALA A 741 -24.35 32.72 -43.61
N ILE A 742 -24.56 32.28 -42.37
CA ILE A 742 -25.84 31.80 -41.85
C ILE A 742 -26.34 32.84 -40.86
N ASN A 743 -27.51 33.43 -41.13
CA ASN A 743 -28.17 34.33 -40.19
C ASN A 743 -28.88 33.53 -39.09
N ILE A 744 -28.50 33.80 -37.85
CA ILE A 744 -29.00 33.15 -36.63
C ILE A 744 -29.53 34.16 -35.61
N GLU A 745 -29.79 35.40 -36.01
CA GLU A 745 -30.28 36.47 -35.16
C GLU A 745 -31.60 36.12 -34.45
N ALA A 746 -32.47 35.36 -35.11
CA ALA A 746 -33.75 34.93 -34.56
C ALA A 746 -33.64 33.80 -33.51
N LEU A 747 -32.45 33.25 -33.28
CA LEU A 747 -32.22 32.24 -32.25
C LEU A 747 -32.05 32.90 -30.88
N THR A 748 -32.64 32.29 -29.86
CA THR A 748 -32.35 32.63 -28.47
C THR A 748 -30.95 32.18 -28.06
N ASP A 749 -30.43 32.71 -26.96
CA ASP A 749 -29.14 32.23 -26.43
C ASP A 749 -29.24 30.75 -26.04
N GLY A 750 -28.23 29.98 -26.41
CA GLY A 750 -28.26 28.52 -26.25
C GLY A 750 -27.29 27.78 -27.16
N ILE A 751 -27.31 26.45 -27.07
CA ILE A 751 -26.48 25.57 -27.89
C ILE A 751 -27.29 25.09 -29.10
N TYR A 752 -26.69 25.11 -30.27
CA TYR A 752 -27.32 24.69 -31.53
C TYR A 752 -26.41 23.73 -32.29
N CYS A 753 -27.02 22.81 -33.03
CA CYS A 753 -26.33 21.84 -33.88
C CYS A 753 -26.67 22.08 -35.35
N LEU A 754 -25.64 22.27 -36.17
CA LEU A 754 -25.75 22.37 -37.62
C LEU A 754 -25.40 21.02 -38.25
N ARG A 755 -26.39 20.38 -38.87
CA ARG A 755 -26.21 19.14 -39.66
C ARG A 755 -26.01 19.50 -41.13
N ILE A 756 -24.95 18.98 -41.74
CA ILE A 756 -24.59 19.28 -43.14
C ILE A 756 -24.69 18.00 -43.97
N THR A 757 -25.45 18.02 -45.06
CA THR A 757 -25.58 16.88 -45.99
C THR A 757 -25.33 17.30 -47.44
N ASP A 758 -25.00 16.35 -48.31
CA ASP A 758 -24.92 16.57 -49.77
C ASP A 758 -26.30 16.49 -50.45
N ALA A 759 -26.31 16.61 -51.78
CA ALA A 759 -27.50 16.48 -52.64
C ALA A 759 -28.18 15.10 -52.62
N GLN A 760 -27.51 14.08 -52.09
CA GLN A 760 -28.09 12.75 -51.89
C GLN A 760 -28.51 12.56 -50.42
N HIS A 761 -28.53 13.63 -49.62
CA HIS A 761 -28.79 13.63 -48.18
C HIS A 761 -27.81 12.79 -47.35
N LYS A 762 -26.65 12.45 -47.90
CA LYS A 762 -25.58 11.80 -47.15
C LYS A 762 -24.96 12.80 -46.19
N LEU A 763 -24.73 12.38 -44.95
CA LEU A 763 -24.12 13.23 -43.93
C LEU A 763 -22.67 13.56 -44.31
N LEU A 764 -22.36 14.85 -44.40
CA LEU A 764 -21.01 15.36 -44.63
C LEU A 764 -20.33 15.75 -43.32
N ASP A 765 -21.04 16.46 -42.43
CA ASP A 765 -20.51 16.88 -41.14
C ASP A 765 -21.64 17.29 -40.15
N LYS A 766 -21.29 17.45 -38.86
CA LYS A 766 -22.12 18.02 -37.81
C LYS A 766 -21.29 18.92 -36.91
N ILE A 767 -21.72 20.17 -36.74
CA ILE A 767 -20.99 21.15 -35.93
C ILE A 767 -21.92 21.75 -34.88
N THR A 768 -21.46 21.80 -33.63
CA THR A 768 -22.16 22.49 -32.54
C THR A 768 -21.59 23.89 -32.33
N PHE A 769 -22.46 24.87 -32.11
CA PHE A 769 -22.05 26.23 -31.72
C PHE A 769 -22.95 26.80 -30.62
N ILE A 770 -22.43 27.80 -29.92
CA ILE A 770 -23.14 28.53 -28.86
C ILE A 770 -23.62 29.85 -29.46
N LYS A 771 -24.92 30.12 -29.39
CA LYS A 771 -25.50 31.46 -29.63
C LYS A 771 -25.46 32.23 -28.32
N SER A 772 -24.84 33.41 -28.34
CA SER A 772 -24.83 34.36 -27.24
C SER A 772 -24.93 35.76 -27.86
N ASN A 773 -25.99 36.51 -27.55
CA ASN A 773 -26.10 37.92 -27.94
C ASN A 773 -25.18 38.82 -27.12
#